data_AF-A0A3N2BD78-F1
#
_entry.id   AF-A0A3N2BD78-F1
#
_cell.length_a   1.000
_cell.length_b   1.000
_cell.length_c   1.000
_cell.angle_alpha   90.00
_cell.angle_beta   90.00
_cell.angle_gamma   90.00
#
_symmetry.space_group_name_H-M   'P 1'
#
loop_
_entity.id
_entity.type
_entity.pdbx_description
1 polymer ?
#
loop_
_entity_poly.entity_id
_entity_poly.type
_entity_poly.pdbx_seq_one_letter_code
_entity_poly.pdbx_strand_id
1 'polypeptide(L)'
;MVIERTMMSTRVRRHAHAAVVAAAALTGALLAAPALADTADDGPVEAAITVPRVEGMGEDWINGADFSSILSLEESGVTFQDSSGAEADLFEVLADAEINWARVRVWNEPYRAENPEHGYGAGNVDADRATQIGVRATEAGMRVLVNFHYSDFWAHPGQQRVPRSWAETSHEERIEALYDYTVETLEQMADAGVDIGMVQIGNETTSGEIAGTQGWDNTAALFDAGSRAVRDTLGEDVKVAVHFTNPERSGQYASVAAALDERDVDYDVFLSSYYAFWHGSLENLTSVLDHVATTYDKEVAVAETSWAYTLEDGDGMENAVASVSNPAYSISAQGQALAIRDVMQAVANVSDGRGLGTFYWEPAWIPVTVPEDGADREELFWENWPTWQEHGSGWATSYAQDFYRPDPGWYEGIPEDDWADVYGGSGWDNQALFDWAGNPLESLRVYEYARTGSVAPPELDGVESPSMTVVFGEPIELPETVRVSYTDGTTESQAVTWRDSTDWILGPGTYTVRGTTDGGHDVTATITVLSDADQGANTVVNPGFEDGAEPWVGSGEGYTISSSSDPYEGSRSLHFWHGSDYSFTVEQQLTGLTPGEYRLSAVAQGGDAGQSDQLRITAQSGISTVAADFTLRGFVNWQYPVTEPITVGADGTATIRAELSLSGDAWGSMDNFAFVEVSEEEPADLEALRDLVAQAEAVSREDYTEESLASLDAALMRAAFVLGSASPGQQSVDGAVGQLQEALEGLELIPSESEPTPEPTDPEPTEPPTGDEGSGDDDAGGDDIGGDDAGGGDNAGDGTGAGSDAAGDDGASGSDFAPGGLPNTGAQVLTWAAVAAILLGLGALALFTVRRRSGPRS
;
A
#
# COMPACT_ATOMS: atom_id res chain seq x y z
N MET A 1 50.72 -56.56 16.32
CA MET A 1 51.16 -57.88 16.81
C MET A 1 50.08 -58.88 16.41
N VAL A 2 50.37 -59.81 15.47
CA VAL A 2 49.71 -61.12 15.23
C VAL A 2 48.15 -61.14 15.08
N ILE A 3 47.49 -61.67 14.04
CA ILE A 3 47.84 -62.28 12.74
C ILE A 3 46.54 -62.30 11.88
N GLU A 4 46.63 -62.23 10.55
CA GLU A 4 45.50 -62.51 9.63
C GLU A 4 45.18 -64.03 9.55
N ARG A 5 43.93 -64.42 9.24
CA ARG A 5 43.61 -65.44 8.19
C ARG A 5 42.09 -65.59 8.01
N THR A 6 41.45 -65.55 6.82
CA THR A 6 41.72 -66.07 5.45
C THR A 6 40.95 -67.36 5.16
N MET A 7 40.09 -67.31 4.13
CA MET A 7 39.55 -68.42 3.31
C MET A 7 38.55 -69.41 3.96
N MET A 8 37.71 -70.17 3.23
CA MET A 8 37.10 -70.09 1.88
C MET A 8 36.25 -71.37 1.67
N SER A 9 35.31 -71.34 0.72
CA SER A 9 34.96 -72.47 -0.16
C SER A 9 33.91 -73.55 0.23
N THR A 10 32.94 -73.66 -0.68
CA THR A 10 32.40 -74.89 -1.31
C THR A 10 31.37 -75.84 -0.63
N ARG A 11 30.17 -75.86 -1.26
CA ARG A 11 29.47 -77.02 -1.91
C ARG A 11 28.95 -78.20 -1.05
N VAL A 12 27.89 -78.95 -1.45
CA VAL A 12 26.70 -78.71 -2.31
C VAL A 12 25.76 -79.97 -2.23
N ARG A 13 24.43 -79.79 -2.33
CA ARG A 13 23.36 -80.79 -2.67
C ARG A 13 23.20 -82.08 -1.84
N ARG A 14 21.93 -82.50 -1.62
CA ARG A 14 21.27 -83.70 -2.22
C ARG A 14 19.73 -83.55 -2.15
N HIS A 15 19.03 -83.56 -3.30
CA HIS A 15 18.09 -84.63 -3.78
C HIS A 15 16.62 -84.48 -3.27
N ALA A 16 15.56 -84.84 -4.01
CA ALA A 16 15.35 -85.04 -5.46
C ALA A 16 13.85 -85.25 -5.80
N HIS A 17 13.44 -84.90 -7.03
CA HIS A 17 12.29 -85.43 -7.83
C HIS A 17 10.84 -85.25 -7.33
N ALA A 18 9.79 -85.07 -8.15
CA ALA A 18 9.55 -84.64 -9.55
C ALA A 18 8.00 -84.44 -9.72
N ALA A 19 7.32 -84.18 -10.86
CA ALA A 19 7.65 -84.09 -12.30
C ALA A 19 6.50 -83.41 -13.11
N VAL A 20 6.71 -83.11 -14.41
CA VAL A 20 5.70 -83.10 -15.53
C VAL A 20 4.64 -81.96 -15.53
N VAL A 21 4.42 -81.15 -16.61
CA VAL A 21 5.04 -81.08 -17.97
C VAL A 21 4.96 -79.68 -18.62
N ALA A 22 5.91 -79.47 -19.55
CA ALA A 22 6.15 -78.41 -20.57
C ALA A 22 4.94 -77.72 -21.27
N ALA A 23 5.08 -76.62 -22.03
CA ALA A 23 6.25 -76.10 -22.79
C ALA A 23 6.21 -74.55 -22.95
N ALA A 24 7.35 -73.85 -22.93
CA ALA A 24 8.11 -73.31 -24.10
C ALA A 24 7.30 -72.34 -25.01
N ALA A 25 7.75 -71.13 -25.38
CA ALA A 25 8.97 -70.35 -25.10
C ALA A 25 8.63 -68.82 -25.28
N LEU A 26 9.50 -67.80 -25.38
CA LEU A 26 10.91 -67.68 -25.80
C LEU A 26 11.66 -66.52 -25.07
N THR A 27 12.77 -66.06 -25.64
CA THR A 27 13.77 -65.09 -25.15
C THR A 27 13.43 -63.60 -25.29
N GLY A 28 13.92 -62.77 -24.36
CA GLY A 28 14.10 -61.33 -24.54
C GLY A 28 14.67 -60.66 -23.28
N ALA A 29 16.00 -60.59 -23.14
CA ALA A 29 16.64 -59.93 -22.00
C ALA A 29 16.85 -58.44 -22.31
N LEU A 30 16.33 -57.55 -21.46
CA LEU A 30 16.78 -56.16 -21.34
C LEU A 30 17.25 -55.89 -19.90
N LEU A 31 18.08 -54.85 -19.76
CA LEU A 31 18.81 -54.54 -18.54
C LEU A 31 17.87 -54.09 -17.42
N ALA A 32 18.18 -54.50 -16.18
CA ALA A 32 17.62 -53.85 -15.01
C ALA A 32 18.33 -52.51 -14.81
N ALA A 33 17.62 -51.41 -15.07
CA ALA A 33 17.94 -50.14 -14.44
C ALA A 33 17.67 -50.27 -12.92
N PRO A 34 18.38 -49.51 -12.05
CA PRO A 34 17.93 -49.36 -10.68
C PRO A 34 16.53 -48.72 -10.71
N ALA A 35 15.60 -49.26 -9.93
CA ALA A 35 14.35 -48.56 -9.70
C ALA A 35 14.68 -47.28 -8.91
N LEU A 36 14.34 -46.12 -9.48
CA LEU A 36 14.11 -44.92 -8.67
C LEU A 36 13.08 -45.30 -7.61
N ALA A 37 13.31 -44.88 -6.37
CA ALA A 37 12.28 -44.96 -5.37
C ALA A 37 11.24 -43.89 -5.71
N ASP A 38 10.00 -44.29 -5.99
CA ASP A 38 8.88 -43.37 -5.89
C ASP A 38 8.91 -42.81 -4.46
N THR A 39 9.15 -41.50 -4.33
CA THR A 39 8.73 -40.75 -3.15
C THR A 39 7.22 -40.88 -3.09
N ALA A 40 6.69 -41.46 -2.01
CA ALA A 40 5.26 -41.56 -1.84
C ALA A 40 4.69 -40.13 -1.76
N ASP A 41 3.74 -39.83 -2.64
CA ASP A 41 2.91 -38.64 -2.57
C ASP A 41 1.93 -38.86 -1.40
N ASP A 42 2.36 -38.47 -0.19
CA ASP A 42 1.65 -38.78 1.06
C ASP A 42 0.34 -37.97 1.22
N GLY A 43 0.03 -37.09 0.28
CA GLY A 43 -1.16 -36.24 0.25
C GLY A 43 -0.98 -34.95 1.07
N PRO A 44 -2.01 -34.06 1.06
CA PRO A 44 -1.95 -32.84 1.84
C PRO A 44 -1.96 -33.13 3.35
N VAL A 45 -1.25 -32.31 4.12
CA VAL A 45 -1.18 -32.39 5.58
C VAL A 45 -2.38 -31.70 6.24
N GLU A 46 -2.82 -32.19 7.40
CA GLU A 46 -3.83 -31.50 8.21
C GLU A 46 -3.18 -30.30 8.92
N ALA A 47 -3.79 -29.12 8.81
CA ALA A 47 -3.26 -27.82 9.28
C ALA A 47 -4.39 -26.92 9.84
N ALA A 48 -4.04 -25.72 10.32
CA ALA A 48 -5.05 -24.70 10.68
C ALA A 48 -5.49 -23.85 9.48
N ILE A 49 -4.75 -23.86 8.37
CA ILE A 49 -5.07 -23.18 7.10
C ILE A 49 -4.96 -24.15 5.92
N THR A 50 -5.74 -23.93 4.86
CA THR A 50 -5.64 -24.70 3.60
C THR A 50 -4.79 -23.93 2.60
N VAL A 51 -3.68 -24.53 2.19
CA VAL A 51 -2.76 -23.98 1.21
C VAL A 51 -2.55 -25.04 0.13
N PRO A 52 -2.98 -24.80 -1.12
CA PRO A 52 -2.76 -25.76 -2.19
C PRO A 52 -1.26 -25.93 -2.46
N ARG A 53 -0.83 -27.17 -2.70
CA ARG A 53 0.52 -27.48 -3.18
C ARG A 53 0.89 -26.60 -4.38
N VAL A 54 2.14 -26.15 -4.46
CA VAL A 54 2.70 -25.50 -5.64
C VAL A 54 3.17 -26.57 -6.61
N GLU A 55 2.61 -26.56 -7.81
CA GLU A 55 3.00 -27.48 -8.88
C GLU A 55 4.18 -26.91 -9.68
N GLY A 56 5.15 -27.75 -10.02
CA GLY A 56 6.30 -27.34 -10.85
C GLY A 56 7.53 -26.82 -10.11
N MET A 57 7.55 -26.79 -8.77
CA MET A 57 8.77 -26.47 -7.99
C MET A 57 9.95 -27.37 -8.38
N GLY A 58 11.14 -26.78 -8.55
CA GLY A 58 12.39 -27.51 -8.77
C GLY A 58 12.90 -28.23 -7.50
N GLU A 59 13.85 -29.15 -7.65
CA GLU A 59 14.44 -29.88 -6.51
C GLU A 59 15.23 -28.96 -5.56
N ASP A 60 15.87 -27.91 -6.10
CA ASP A 60 16.69 -26.92 -5.36
C ASP A 60 15.95 -25.57 -5.19
N TRP A 61 14.62 -25.60 -4.97
CA TRP A 61 13.78 -24.40 -4.90
C TRP A 61 14.15 -23.44 -3.76
N ILE A 62 14.11 -22.14 -4.05
CA ILE A 62 14.41 -21.05 -3.11
C ILE A 62 13.16 -20.69 -2.30
N ASN A 63 13.16 -21.10 -1.03
CA ASN A 63 12.29 -20.59 0.03
C ASN A 63 13.08 -19.52 0.79
N GLY A 64 13.05 -18.29 0.29
CA GLY A 64 13.86 -17.19 0.82
C GLY A 64 13.09 -16.24 1.75
N ALA A 65 13.84 -15.52 2.57
CA ALA A 65 13.37 -14.36 3.32
C ALA A 65 14.47 -13.30 3.47
N ASP A 66 14.11 -12.01 3.43
CA ASP A 66 14.94 -10.87 3.86
C ASP A 66 14.52 -10.48 5.28
N PHE A 67 15.42 -10.56 6.25
CA PHE A 67 15.14 -10.20 7.65
C PHE A 67 16.26 -9.30 8.19
N SER A 68 16.76 -8.39 7.35
CA SER A 68 17.98 -7.64 7.67
C SER A 68 17.83 -6.67 8.85
N SER A 69 16.59 -6.36 9.26
CA SER A 69 16.26 -5.63 10.50
C SER A 69 16.69 -6.34 11.79
N ILE A 70 16.88 -7.67 11.77
CA ILE A 70 16.93 -8.53 12.96
C ILE A 70 17.89 -8.08 14.06
N LEU A 71 19.12 -7.67 13.72
CA LEU A 71 20.11 -7.29 14.73
C LEU A 71 19.67 -6.05 15.52
N SER A 72 19.02 -5.08 14.86
CA SER A 72 18.51 -3.88 15.54
C SER A 72 17.28 -4.18 16.39
N LEU A 73 16.45 -5.15 16.00
CA LEU A 73 15.30 -5.60 16.79
C LEU A 73 15.76 -6.33 18.06
N GLU A 74 16.73 -7.24 17.96
CA GLU A 74 17.34 -7.91 19.11
C GLU A 74 18.06 -6.93 20.05
N GLU A 75 18.77 -5.94 19.50
CA GLU A 75 19.37 -4.84 20.27
C GLU A 75 18.30 -3.98 20.98
N SER A 76 17.11 -3.87 20.40
CA SER A 76 15.93 -3.21 20.99
C SER A 76 15.19 -4.07 22.02
N GLY A 77 15.57 -5.34 22.19
CA GLY A 77 14.95 -6.26 23.15
C GLY A 77 13.80 -7.12 22.59
N VAL A 78 13.57 -7.12 21.29
CA VAL A 78 12.60 -8.01 20.63
C VAL A 78 13.04 -9.48 20.76
N THR A 79 12.08 -10.37 21.00
CA THR A 79 12.31 -11.81 21.15
C THR A 79 11.30 -12.60 20.32
N PHE A 80 11.73 -13.72 19.74
CA PHE A 80 10.87 -14.63 18.98
C PHE A 80 10.62 -15.93 19.74
N GLN A 81 9.55 -16.65 19.38
CA GLN A 81 9.23 -17.96 19.94
C GLN A 81 9.18 -19.04 18.86
N ASP A 82 9.36 -20.29 19.26
CA ASP A 82 9.14 -21.47 18.42
C ASP A 82 7.65 -21.87 18.38
N SER A 83 7.33 -22.86 17.54
CA SER A 83 5.97 -23.43 17.43
C SER A 83 5.47 -24.14 18.71
N SER A 84 6.30 -24.26 19.76
CA SER A 84 5.91 -24.75 21.08
C SER A 84 5.64 -23.64 22.11
N GLY A 85 5.87 -22.38 21.73
CA GLY A 85 5.76 -21.20 22.60
C GLY A 85 6.97 -20.99 23.51
N ALA A 86 8.15 -21.49 23.13
CA ALA A 86 9.40 -21.25 23.84
C ALA A 86 10.26 -20.21 23.11
N GLU A 87 10.91 -19.32 23.84
CA GLU A 87 11.88 -18.34 23.28
C GLU A 87 12.98 -19.05 22.48
N ALA A 88 13.19 -18.63 21.24
CA ALA A 88 14.07 -19.27 20.27
C ALA A 88 14.79 -18.26 19.37
N ASP A 89 15.90 -18.68 18.75
CA ASP A 89 16.61 -17.86 17.76
C ASP A 89 15.80 -17.80 16.45
N LEU A 90 15.58 -16.61 15.90
CA LEU A 90 14.78 -16.43 14.68
C LEU A 90 15.26 -17.33 13.53
N PHE A 91 16.57 -17.49 13.36
CA PHE A 91 17.13 -18.27 12.25
C PHE A 91 16.82 -19.77 12.41
N GLU A 92 16.76 -20.29 13.65
CA GLU A 92 16.30 -21.65 13.92
C GLU A 92 14.81 -21.81 13.60
N VAL A 93 13.95 -20.84 14.00
CA VAL A 93 12.50 -20.88 13.74
C VAL A 93 12.18 -20.81 12.25
N LEU A 94 12.87 -19.94 11.50
CA LEU A 94 12.71 -19.83 10.04
C LEU A 94 13.21 -21.11 9.34
N ALA A 95 14.33 -21.69 9.76
CA ALA A 95 14.85 -22.93 9.18
C ALA A 95 13.93 -24.14 9.43
N ASP A 96 13.36 -24.27 10.63
CA ASP A 96 12.35 -25.28 10.96
C ASP A 96 11.06 -25.12 10.12
N ALA A 97 10.79 -23.92 9.60
CA ALA A 97 9.69 -23.62 8.69
C ALA A 97 10.01 -23.86 7.19
N GLU A 98 11.09 -24.58 6.86
CA GLU A 98 11.57 -24.82 5.49
C GLU A 98 12.09 -23.58 4.72
N ILE A 99 12.40 -22.46 5.38
CA ILE A 99 13.17 -21.35 4.77
C ILE A 99 14.64 -21.78 4.65
N ASN A 100 15.17 -21.68 3.43
CA ASN A 100 16.49 -22.21 3.07
C ASN A 100 17.43 -21.15 2.46
N TRP A 101 16.97 -19.90 2.32
CA TRP A 101 17.80 -18.76 1.91
C TRP A 101 17.53 -17.50 2.74
N ALA A 102 18.61 -16.82 3.11
CA ALA A 102 18.59 -15.49 3.71
C ALA A 102 18.99 -14.44 2.66
N ARG A 103 18.13 -13.44 2.42
CA ARG A 103 18.50 -12.21 1.72
C ARG A 103 18.93 -11.17 2.74
N VAL A 104 20.01 -10.45 2.44
CA VAL A 104 20.56 -9.44 3.34
C VAL A 104 20.89 -8.17 2.56
N ARG A 105 20.21 -7.06 2.84
CA ARG A 105 20.57 -5.74 2.27
C ARG A 105 21.88 -5.24 2.85
N VAL A 106 22.68 -4.56 2.04
CA VAL A 106 23.98 -3.99 2.42
C VAL A 106 24.08 -2.56 1.90
N TRP A 107 24.24 -1.63 2.84
CA TRP A 107 24.54 -0.22 2.59
C TRP A 107 26.03 0.07 2.77
N ASN A 108 26.50 1.09 2.06
CA ASN A 108 27.89 1.52 2.09
C ASN A 108 28.28 2.12 3.45
N GLU A 109 27.64 3.22 3.85
CA GLU A 109 27.89 3.89 5.13
C GLU A 109 26.57 4.38 5.79
N PRO A 110 25.73 3.47 6.34
CA PRO A 110 24.38 3.79 6.87
C PRO A 110 24.37 4.53 8.23
N TYR A 111 25.32 5.44 8.41
CA TYR A 111 25.50 6.23 9.62
C TYR A 111 25.88 7.67 9.27
N ARG A 112 25.55 8.58 10.19
CA ARG A 112 25.87 10.00 10.09
C ARG A 112 27.38 10.24 10.03
N ALA A 113 27.83 11.07 9.08
CA ALA A 113 29.25 11.34 8.85
C ALA A 113 30.00 11.89 10.08
N GLU A 114 29.28 12.61 10.95
CA GLU A 114 29.84 13.24 12.16
C GLU A 114 29.87 12.32 13.38
N ASN A 115 29.02 11.28 13.43
CA ASN A 115 29.01 10.28 14.50
C ASN A 115 28.52 8.91 13.99
N PRO A 116 29.40 7.91 13.81
CA PRO A 116 29.00 6.58 13.36
C PRO A 116 28.22 5.78 14.43
N GLU A 117 28.06 6.28 15.66
CA GLU A 117 27.11 5.71 16.63
C GLU A 117 25.65 6.03 16.26
N HIS A 118 25.41 6.95 15.31
CA HIS A 118 24.08 7.40 14.90
C HIS A 118 23.74 6.81 13.51
N GLY A 119 23.14 5.63 13.50
CA GLY A 119 22.68 4.95 12.30
C GLY A 119 21.42 5.56 11.69
N TYR A 120 21.21 5.37 10.39
CA TYR A 120 20.09 5.93 9.64
C TYR A 120 18.77 5.18 9.82
N GLY A 121 18.77 3.99 10.43
CA GLY A 121 17.58 3.17 10.65
C GLY A 121 17.59 1.85 9.87
N ALA A 122 16.46 1.16 9.89
CA ALA A 122 16.16 -0.06 9.15
C ALA A 122 17.24 -1.15 9.25
N GLY A 123 17.73 -1.41 10.46
CA GLY A 123 18.77 -2.40 10.76
C GLY A 123 20.20 -1.85 10.71
N ASN A 124 20.41 -0.62 10.22
CA ASN A 124 21.74 0.01 10.02
C ASN A 124 22.73 -0.87 9.23
N VAL A 125 22.23 -1.63 8.24
CA VAL A 125 22.91 -2.82 7.73
C VAL A 125 24.09 -2.49 6.81
N ASP A 126 25.27 -2.34 7.41
CA ASP A 126 26.56 -2.25 6.74
C ASP A 126 27.16 -3.65 6.45
N ALA A 127 28.38 -3.69 5.92
CA ALA A 127 29.12 -4.93 5.65
C ALA A 127 29.38 -5.79 6.91
N ASP A 128 29.59 -5.19 8.09
CA ASP A 128 29.84 -5.92 9.34
C ASP A 128 28.56 -6.60 9.84
N ARG A 129 27.43 -5.87 9.88
CA ARG A 129 26.12 -6.39 10.26
C ARG A 129 25.61 -7.41 9.24
N ALA A 130 25.79 -7.16 7.95
CA ALA A 130 25.46 -8.14 6.91
C ALA A 130 26.28 -9.43 7.05
N THR A 131 27.56 -9.32 7.41
CA THR A 131 28.41 -10.50 7.71
C THR A 131 27.86 -11.28 8.92
N GLN A 132 27.49 -10.59 10.00
CA GLN A 132 26.94 -11.23 11.20
C GLN A 132 25.61 -11.97 10.92
N ILE A 133 24.71 -11.36 10.14
CA ILE A 133 23.46 -11.98 9.69
C ILE A 133 23.76 -13.20 8.80
N GLY A 134 24.68 -13.06 7.83
CA GLY A 134 25.08 -14.15 6.94
C GLY A 134 25.70 -15.34 7.65
N VAL A 135 26.47 -15.12 8.73
CA VAL A 135 27.02 -16.21 9.57
C VAL A 135 25.89 -16.97 10.25
N ARG A 136 24.93 -16.28 10.90
CA ARG A 136 23.78 -16.93 11.56
C ARG A 136 22.90 -17.70 10.58
N ALA A 137 22.65 -17.14 9.39
CA ALA A 137 21.97 -17.85 8.30
C ALA A 137 22.69 -19.14 7.91
N THR A 138 24.01 -19.08 7.74
CA THR A 138 24.82 -20.26 7.40
C THR A 138 24.84 -21.29 8.52
N GLU A 139 24.87 -20.87 9.80
CA GLU A 139 24.80 -21.77 10.96
C GLU A 139 23.44 -22.46 11.09
N ALA A 140 22.34 -21.80 10.71
CA ALA A 140 21.01 -22.40 10.58
C ALA A 140 20.81 -23.26 9.31
N GLY A 141 21.81 -23.29 8.41
CA GLY A 141 21.78 -24.11 7.19
C GLY A 141 21.16 -23.43 5.96
N MET A 142 20.95 -22.11 6.00
CA MET A 142 20.50 -21.31 4.87
C MET A 142 21.68 -20.85 3.99
N ARG A 143 21.43 -20.69 2.70
CA ARG A 143 22.35 -19.97 1.78
C ARG A 143 22.07 -18.47 1.81
N VAL A 144 23.03 -17.64 1.44
CA VAL A 144 22.91 -16.18 1.51
C VAL A 144 22.85 -15.53 0.13
N LEU A 145 21.86 -14.66 -0.07
CA LEU A 145 21.79 -13.66 -1.15
C LEU A 145 22.24 -12.31 -0.59
N VAL A 146 23.40 -11.84 -1.01
CA VAL A 146 23.94 -10.52 -0.60
C VAL A 146 23.38 -9.44 -1.53
N ASN A 147 22.56 -8.53 -1.02
CA ASN A 147 21.92 -7.46 -1.77
C ASN A 147 22.68 -6.14 -1.56
N PHE A 148 23.56 -5.78 -2.51
CA PHE A 148 24.23 -4.50 -2.49
C PHE A 148 23.32 -3.40 -3.04
N HIS A 149 22.91 -2.46 -2.18
CA HIS A 149 22.16 -1.28 -2.62
C HIS A 149 23.04 -0.26 -3.37
N TYR A 150 24.36 -0.28 -3.13
CA TYR A 150 25.32 0.72 -3.61
C TYR A 150 24.87 2.16 -3.32
N SER A 151 24.39 2.36 -2.10
CA SER A 151 23.97 3.63 -1.51
C SER A 151 24.19 3.53 0.01
N ASP A 152 24.20 4.67 0.70
CA ASP A 152 24.31 4.69 2.17
C ASP A 152 22.97 4.41 2.87
N PHE A 153 21.85 4.44 2.15
CA PHE A 153 20.53 4.14 2.70
C PHE A 153 19.60 3.60 1.59
N TRP A 154 18.29 3.58 1.83
CA TRP A 154 17.28 3.01 0.93
C TRP A 154 17.50 3.35 -0.55
N ALA A 155 17.47 2.30 -1.38
CA ALA A 155 17.63 2.39 -2.84
C ALA A 155 16.44 1.68 -3.51
N HIS A 156 15.68 2.45 -4.29
CA HIS A 156 14.41 2.08 -4.91
C HIS A 156 14.18 2.93 -6.18
N PRO A 157 13.10 2.77 -6.97
CA PRO A 157 12.87 3.60 -8.16
C PRO A 157 12.79 5.08 -7.80
N GLY A 158 13.54 5.92 -8.52
CA GLY A 158 13.61 7.37 -8.25
C GLY A 158 14.55 7.75 -7.11
N GLN A 159 15.10 6.80 -6.36
CA GLN A 159 16.12 7.04 -5.34
C GLN A 159 17.26 6.01 -5.46
N GLN A 160 18.28 6.36 -6.24
CA GLN A 160 19.52 5.61 -6.37
C GLN A 160 20.69 6.53 -6.04
N ARG A 161 20.73 7.09 -4.82
CA ARG A 161 21.75 8.09 -4.44
C ARG A 161 23.15 7.45 -4.42
N VAL A 162 24.15 8.22 -4.85
CA VAL A 162 25.58 7.81 -4.75
C VAL A 162 26.00 7.74 -3.27
N PRO A 163 26.78 6.73 -2.84
CA PRO A 163 27.40 6.73 -1.51
C PRO A 163 28.23 7.99 -1.27
N ARG A 164 28.23 8.49 -0.03
CA ARG A 164 28.93 9.71 0.38
C ARG A 164 30.43 9.66 0.08
N SER A 165 31.08 8.53 0.34
CA SER A 165 32.49 8.31 -0.03
C SER A 165 32.75 8.36 -1.54
N TRP A 166 31.74 8.16 -2.38
CA TRP A 166 31.85 8.17 -3.84
C TRP A 166 31.35 9.47 -4.49
N ALA A 167 30.82 10.44 -3.72
CA ALA A 167 30.16 11.63 -4.26
C ALA A 167 31.01 12.46 -5.24
N GLU A 168 32.32 12.56 -4.99
CA GLU A 168 33.28 13.33 -5.81
C GLU A 168 34.02 12.46 -6.87
N THR A 169 33.58 11.21 -7.10
CA THR A 169 34.18 10.32 -8.10
C THR A 169 33.75 10.68 -9.53
N SER A 170 34.69 10.62 -10.48
CA SER A 170 34.35 10.45 -11.89
C SER A 170 33.68 9.09 -12.13
N HIS A 171 33.06 8.91 -13.30
CA HIS A 171 32.36 7.66 -13.61
C HIS A 171 33.32 6.45 -13.62
N GLU A 172 34.52 6.63 -14.15
CA GLU A 172 35.58 5.61 -14.13
C GLU A 172 36.07 5.30 -12.71
N GLU A 173 36.29 6.31 -11.87
CA GLU A 173 36.66 6.10 -10.45
C GLU A 173 35.52 5.43 -9.66
N ARG A 174 34.25 5.64 -10.04
CA ARG A 174 33.09 4.99 -9.41
C ARG A 174 32.97 3.51 -9.80
N ILE A 175 33.30 3.17 -11.04
CA ILE A 175 33.41 1.78 -11.51
C ILE A 175 34.48 1.03 -10.72
N GLU A 176 35.62 1.67 -10.44
CA GLU A 176 36.67 1.11 -9.57
C GLU A 176 36.18 0.99 -8.12
N ALA A 177 35.60 2.04 -7.54
CA ALA A 177 35.10 2.03 -6.16
C ALA A 177 33.98 1.01 -5.89
N LEU A 178 33.06 0.80 -6.84
CA LEU A 178 32.01 -0.21 -6.74
C LEU A 178 32.60 -1.63 -6.78
N TYR A 179 33.54 -1.87 -7.69
CA TYR A 179 34.27 -3.15 -7.77
C TYR A 179 35.01 -3.42 -6.45
N ASP A 180 35.82 -2.47 -5.97
CA ASP A 180 36.65 -2.64 -4.77
C ASP A 180 35.77 -2.90 -3.52
N TYR A 181 34.71 -2.12 -3.31
CA TYR A 181 33.77 -2.32 -2.19
C TYR A 181 33.05 -3.68 -2.24
N THR A 182 32.69 -4.14 -3.44
CA THR A 182 32.07 -5.46 -3.63
C THR A 182 33.08 -6.57 -3.32
N VAL A 183 34.34 -6.45 -3.76
CA VAL A 183 35.41 -7.40 -3.42
C VAL A 183 35.65 -7.44 -1.92
N GLU A 184 35.87 -6.29 -1.27
CA GLU A 184 36.19 -6.21 0.16
C GLU A 184 35.08 -6.82 1.03
N THR A 185 33.81 -6.52 0.72
CA THR A 185 32.67 -7.07 1.47
C THR A 185 32.51 -8.58 1.26
N LEU A 186 32.65 -9.07 0.01
CA LEU A 186 32.53 -10.50 -0.27
C LEU A 186 33.72 -11.32 0.26
N GLU A 187 34.94 -10.77 0.24
CA GLU A 187 36.10 -11.37 0.91
C GLU A 187 35.87 -11.48 2.42
N GLN A 188 35.37 -10.41 3.06
CA GLN A 188 35.02 -10.41 4.48
C GLN A 188 33.98 -11.49 4.84
N MET A 189 32.88 -11.57 4.08
CA MET A 189 31.83 -12.56 4.32
C MET A 189 32.33 -14.00 4.07
N ALA A 190 33.12 -14.22 3.02
CA ALA A 190 33.71 -15.52 2.73
C ALA A 190 34.75 -15.97 3.78
N ASP A 191 35.61 -15.07 4.27
CA ASP A 191 36.57 -15.34 5.35
C ASP A 191 35.88 -15.59 6.69
N ALA A 192 34.71 -14.99 6.92
CA ALA A 192 33.83 -15.30 8.07
C ALA A 192 33.12 -16.67 7.94
N GLY A 193 33.10 -17.26 6.74
CA GLY A 193 32.55 -18.59 6.47
C GLY A 193 31.08 -18.60 6.04
N VAL A 194 30.56 -17.49 5.50
CA VAL A 194 29.18 -17.40 4.98
C VAL A 194 29.01 -18.23 3.69
N ASP A 195 27.95 -19.04 3.58
CA ASP A 195 27.56 -19.74 2.33
C ASP A 195 26.83 -18.77 1.39
N ILE A 196 27.61 -17.89 0.75
CA ILE A 196 27.11 -16.97 -0.26
C ILE A 196 26.69 -17.79 -1.49
N GLY A 197 25.40 -17.79 -1.81
CA GLY A 197 24.83 -18.50 -2.95
C GLY A 197 24.46 -17.60 -4.12
N MET A 198 24.23 -16.31 -3.87
CA MET A 198 23.88 -15.32 -4.89
C MET A 198 24.33 -13.93 -4.43
N VAL A 199 24.65 -13.05 -5.38
CA VAL A 199 24.93 -11.64 -5.10
C VAL A 199 24.10 -10.78 -6.05
N GLN A 200 23.29 -9.90 -5.48
CA GLN A 200 22.43 -8.95 -6.19
C GLN A 200 23.17 -7.61 -6.32
N ILE A 201 23.31 -7.14 -7.56
CA ILE A 201 24.04 -5.94 -7.95
C ILE A 201 23.05 -4.79 -8.13
N GLY A 202 22.86 -3.96 -7.09
CA GLY A 202 21.86 -2.90 -7.04
C GLY A 202 20.48 -3.37 -6.59
N ASN A 203 19.67 -2.47 -6.03
CA ASN A 203 18.30 -2.75 -5.62
C ASN A 203 17.28 -1.96 -6.46
N GLU A 204 16.28 -2.64 -7.02
CA GLU A 204 15.17 -2.04 -7.78
C GLU A 204 15.60 -0.96 -8.81
N THR A 205 16.61 -1.28 -9.59
CA THR A 205 17.30 -0.37 -10.55
C THR A 205 16.49 -0.10 -11.84
N THR A 206 15.16 -0.10 -11.74
CA THR A 206 14.14 -0.15 -12.80
C THR A 206 14.32 0.89 -13.91
N SER A 207 14.77 2.11 -13.57
CA SER A 207 14.94 3.20 -14.53
C SER A 207 16.33 3.23 -15.21
N GLY A 208 17.16 2.20 -15.01
CA GLY A 208 18.53 2.16 -15.52
C GLY A 208 19.47 3.08 -14.73
N GLU A 209 19.33 3.04 -13.41
CA GLU A 209 20.06 3.87 -12.45
C GLU A 209 20.62 3.03 -11.29
N ILE A 210 21.85 3.35 -10.87
CA ILE A 210 22.60 2.66 -9.79
C ILE A 210 23.73 3.58 -9.29
N ALA A 211 23.97 3.66 -7.98
CA ALA A 211 25.05 4.45 -7.38
C ALA A 211 25.16 5.92 -7.91
N GLY A 212 24.04 6.62 -7.99
CA GLY A 212 23.92 7.99 -8.51
C GLY A 212 24.33 8.16 -9.97
N THR A 213 24.33 7.08 -10.74
CA THR A 213 24.61 7.06 -12.18
C THR A 213 23.34 6.67 -12.92
N GLN A 214 23.02 7.38 -14.00
CA GLN A 214 21.81 7.13 -14.80
C GLN A 214 22.13 6.84 -16.26
N GLY A 215 21.24 6.07 -16.90
CA GLY A 215 21.28 5.73 -18.32
C GLY A 215 22.11 4.49 -18.61
N TRP A 216 21.51 3.53 -19.32
CA TRP A 216 22.03 2.18 -19.55
C TRP A 216 23.48 2.11 -20.06
N ASP A 217 23.91 3.04 -20.92
CA ASP A 217 25.30 3.09 -21.42
C ASP A 217 26.34 3.29 -20.31
N ASN A 218 25.99 4.02 -19.24
CA ASN A 218 26.87 4.23 -18.09
C ASN A 218 26.66 3.15 -17.02
N THR A 219 25.40 2.78 -16.77
CA THR A 219 25.08 1.84 -15.67
C THR A 219 25.45 0.40 -15.98
N ALA A 220 25.47 -0.03 -17.24
CA ALA A 220 26.01 -1.34 -17.65
C ALA A 220 27.45 -1.55 -17.14
N ALA A 221 28.31 -0.54 -17.23
CA ALA A 221 29.69 -0.63 -16.74
C ALA A 221 29.82 -0.74 -15.22
N LEU A 222 28.79 -0.32 -14.46
CA LEU A 222 28.69 -0.51 -13.01
C LEU A 222 28.14 -1.91 -12.67
N PHE A 223 27.15 -2.42 -13.41
CA PHE A 223 26.70 -3.81 -13.28
C PHE A 223 27.84 -4.80 -13.58
N ASP A 224 28.59 -4.59 -14.66
CA ASP A 224 29.78 -5.40 -15.02
C ASP A 224 30.90 -5.30 -13.97
N ALA A 225 31.01 -4.17 -13.25
CA ALA A 225 31.97 -4.03 -12.18
C ALA A 225 31.60 -4.85 -10.95
N GLY A 226 30.33 -4.80 -10.53
CA GLY A 226 29.81 -5.64 -9.45
C GLY A 226 29.88 -7.13 -9.81
N SER A 227 29.42 -7.50 -11.01
CA SER A 227 29.51 -8.86 -11.53
C SER A 227 30.94 -9.39 -11.55
N ARG A 228 31.89 -8.64 -12.12
CA ARG A 228 33.31 -9.01 -12.13
C ARG A 228 33.87 -9.21 -10.72
N ALA A 229 33.51 -8.36 -9.76
CA ALA A 229 33.93 -8.55 -8.36
C ALA A 229 33.43 -9.88 -7.77
N VAL A 230 32.18 -10.27 -8.04
CA VAL A 230 31.65 -11.59 -7.65
C VAL A 230 32.44 -12.72 -8.30
N ARG A 231 32.68 -12.65 -9.62
CA ARG A 231 33.42 -13.70 -10.34
C ARG A 231 34.88 -13.81 -9.88
N ASP A 232 35.56 -12.68 -9.62
CA ASP A 232 36.97 -12.64 -9.20
C ASP A 232 37.16 -13.10 -7.73
N THR A 233 36.20 -12.83 -6.84
CA THR A 233 36.26 -13.21 -5.41
C THR A 233 35.71 -14.62 -5.13
N LEU A 234 34.54 -14.96 -5.67
CA LEU A 234 33.79 -16.19 -5.33
C LEU A 234 33.79 -17.25 -6.45
N GLY A 235 34.09 -16.86 -7.69
CA GLY A 235 34.06 -17.74 -8.86
C GLY A 235 32.67 -17.85 -9.51
N GLU A 236 32.59 -18.63 -10.59
CA GLU A 236 31.38 -18.73 -11.44
C GLU A 236 30.28 -19.65 -10.89
N ASP A 237 30.52 -20.39 -9.80
CA ASP A 237 29.45 -21.04 -9.02
C ASP A 237 28.62 -19.97 -8.23
N VAL A 238 29.21 -18.78 -8.06
CA VAL A 238 28.66 -17.48 -7.67
C VAL A 238 27.52 -16.94 -8.55
N LYS A 239 26.23 -17.21 -8.30
CA LYS A 239 25.14 -16.58 -9.09
C LYS A 239 25.16 -15.05 -8.94
N VAL A 240 25.27 -14.33 -10.06
CA VAL A 240 25.12 -12.87 -10.14
C VAL A 240 23.68 -12.52 -10.52
N ALA A 241 23.08 -11.59 -9.79
CA ALA A 241 21.70 -11.17 -9.98
C ALA A 241 21.56 -9.66 -10.16
N VAL A 242 20.53 -9.24 -10.90
CA VAL A 242 20.12 -7.84 -11.08
C VAL A 242 18.64 -7.67 -10.72
N HIS A 243 18.29 -6.59 -10.03
CA HIS A 243 16.96 -6.43 -9.42
C HIS A 243 16.18 -5.24 -9.96
N PHE A 244 14.91 -5.48 -10.29
CA PHE A 244 13.95 -4.54 -10.86
C PHE A 244 12.56 -4.72 -10.26
N THR A 245 11.69 -3.74 -10.44
CA THR A 245 10.33 -3.70 -9.88
C THR A 245 9.35 -3.10 -10.89
N ASN A 246 8.08 -2.95 -10.52
CA ASN A 246 6.97 -2.57 -11.40
C ASN A 246 6.75 -3.49 -12.62
N PRO A 247 6.56 -4.81 -12.45
CA PRO A 247 6.28 -5.75 -13.55
C PRO A 247 4.97 -5.45 -14.30
N GLU A 248 4.03 -4.72 -13.70
CA GLU A 248 2.76 -4.27 -14.31
C GLU A 248 2.94 -3.24 -15.42
N ARG A 249 4.08 -2.54 -15.46
CA ARG A 249 4.33 -1.50 -16.46
C ARG A 249 4.60 -2.13 -17.82
N SER A 250 3.64 -1.96 -18.73
CA SER A 250 3.67 -2.55 -20.09
C SER A 250 5.02 -2.34 -20.80
N GLY A 251 5.70 -3.45 -21.10
CA GLY A 251 7.00 -3.46 -21.79
C GLY A 251 8.22 -3.13 -20.93
N GLN A 252 8.08 -2.84 -19.63
CA GLN A 252 9.19 -2.43 -18.76
C GLN A 252 10.30 -3.49 -18.71
N TYR A 253 9.99 -4.73 -18.31
CA TYR A 253 11.01 -5.78 -18.18
C TYR A 253 11.62 -6.21 -19.53
N ALA A 254 10.84 -6.19 -20.61
CA ALA A 254 11.35 -6.41 -21.96
C ALA A 254 12.37 -5.33 -22.37
N SER A 255 12.09 -4.07 -22.06
CA SER A 255 12.99 -2.93 -22.31
C SER A 255 14.28 -3.01 -21.48
N VAL A 256 14.16 -3.32 -20.18
CA VAL A 256 15.31 -3.50 -19.27
C VAL A 256 16.20 -4.65 -19.72
N ALA A 257 15.64 -5.84 -19.95
CA ALA A 257 16.41 -7.02 -20.35
C ALA A 257 17.10 -6.81 -21.70
N ALA A 258 16.43 -6.16 -22.66
CA ALA A 258 17.04 -5.77 -23.94
C ALA A 258 18.20 -4.77 -23.76
N ALA A 259 18.10 -3.82 -22.82
CA ALA A 259 19.14 -2.84 -22.57
C ALA A 259 20.40 -3.45 -21.93
N LEU A 260 20.22 -4.47 -21.07
CA LEU A 260 21.32 -5.27 -20.50
C LEU A 260 21.99 -6.14 -21.57
N ASP A 261 21.21 -6.85 -22.39
CA ASP A 261 21.68 -7.73 -23.47
C ASP A 261 22.44 -6.96 -24.57
N GLU A 262 21.92 -5.79 -25.00
CA GLU A 262 22.60 -4.92 -25.98
C GLU A 262 24.00 -4.47 -25.52
N ARG A 263 24.27 -4.49 -24.21
CA ARG A 263 25.51 -4.04 -23.57
C ARG A 263 26.39 -5.19 -23.07
N ASP A 264 26.04 -6.44 -23.38
CA ASP A 264 26.75 -7.66 -22.98
C ASP A 264 26.91 -7.81 -21.44
N VAL A 265 25.97 -7.29 -20.62
CA VAL A 265 26.09 -7.30 -19.15
C VAL A 265 26.10 -8.73 -18.58
N ASP A 266 27.13 -9.08 -17.80
CA ASP A 266 27.27 -10.42 -17.19
C ASP A 266 26.39 -10.56 -15.93
N TYR A 267 25.29 -11.32 -16.04
CA TYR A 267 24.44 -11.73 -14.92
C TYR A 267 23.75 -13.06 -15.23
N ASP A 268 23.37 -13.81 -14.19
CA ASP A 268 22.73 -15.12 -14.29
C ASP A 268 21.20 -15.03 -14.04
N VAL A 269 20.80 -14.22 -13.05
CA VAL A 269 19.42 -14.15 -12.53
C VAL A 269 18.82 -12.75 -12.71
N PHE A 270 17.62 -12.67 -13.28
CA PHE A 270 16.79 -11.46 -13.28
C PHE A 270 15.78 -11.53 -12.12
N LEU A 271 15.89 -10.60 -11.19
CA LEU A 271 15.05 -10.52 -9.99
C LEU A 271 13.93 -9.48 -10.16
N SER A 272 12.78 -9.79 -9.57
CA SER A 272 11.58 -8.95 -9.58
C SER A 272 11.04 -8.73 -8.16
N SER A 273 10.70 -7.50 -7.78
CA SER A 273 9.78 -7.27 -6.65
C SER A 273 8.34 -7.50 -7.12
N TYR A 274 7.53 -8.20 -6.32
CA TYR A 274 6.10 -8.35 -6.56
C TYR A 274 5.31 -8.18 -5.25
N TYR A 275 4.67 -7.03 -5.11
CA TYR A 275 3.71 -6.77 -4.04
C TYR A 275 2.31 -6.73 -4.67
N ALA A 276 1.44 -7.66 -4.30
CA ALA A 276 0.12 -7.81 -4.93
C ALA A 276 -0.81 -6.59 -4.73
N PHE A 277 -0.47 -5.68 -3.83
CA PHE A 277 -1.12 -4.37 -3.66
C PHE A 277 -0.98 -3.46 -4.89
N TRP A 278 0.14 -3.55 -5.61
CA TRP A 278 0.53 -2.57 -6.65
C TRP A 278 0.95 -3.20 -7.97
N HIS A 279 1.58 -4.39 -7.95
CA HIS A 279 2.35 -4.93 -9.09
C HIS A 279 1.54 -5.77 -10.09
N GLY A 280 0.22 -5.53 -10.18
CA GLY A 280 -0.66 -6.15 -11.17
C GLY A 280 -0.94 -7.63 -10.90
N SER A 281 -1.24 -8.40 -11.96
CA SER A 281 -1.62 -9.80 -11.82
C SER A 281 -0.44 -10.78 -11.86
N LEU A 282 -0.62 -11.93 -11.21
CA LEU A 282 0.32 -13.05 -11.25
C LEU A 282 0.50 -13.64 -12.67
N GLU A 283 -0.54 -13.56 -13.51
CA GLU A 283 -0.43 -13.93 -14.93
C GLU A 283 0.54 -13.00 -15.66
N ASN A 284 0.45 -11.69 -15.41
CA ASN A 284 1.40 -10.72 -15.95
C ASN A 284 2.81 -10.98 -15.41
N LEU A 285 2.98 -11.18 -14.09
CA LEU A 285 4.27 -11.53 -13.48
C LEU A 285 4.91 -12.75 -14.16
N THR A 286 4.15 -13.84 -14.28
CA THR A 286 4.59 -15.06 -14.98
C THR A 286 5.03 -14.75 -16.41
N SER A 287 4.20 -14.01 -17.16
CA SER A 287 4.43 -13.67 -18.57
C SER A 287 5.69 -12.80 -18.78
N VAL A 288 5.91 -11.76 -17.96
CA VAL A 288 7.08 -10.89 -18.11
C VAL A 288 8.38 -11.57 -17.68
N LEU A 289 8.34 -12.43 -16.66
CA LEU A 289 9.49 -13.23 -16.24
C LEU A 289 9.81 -14.33 -17.26
N ASP A 290 8.80 -15.01 -17.81
CA ASP A 290 8.96 -16.00 -18.87
C ASP A 290 9.55 -15.40 -20.15
N HIS A 291 9.13 -14.17 -20.51
CA HIS A 291 9.72 -13.45 -21.62
C HIS A 291 11.21 -13.20 -21.42
N VAL A 292 11.64 -12.76 -20.22
CA VAL A 292 13.07 -12.56 -19.92
C VAL A 292 13.83 -13.88 -19.97
N ALA A 293 13.33 -14.91 -19.27
CA ALA A 293 13.96 -16.22 -19.19
C ALA A 293 14.16 -16.88 -20.55
N THR A 294 13.12 -16.89 -21.40
CA THR A 294 13.14 -17.57 -22.71
C THR A 294 13.83 -16.76 -23.82
N THR A 295 13.89 -15.43 -23.70
CA THR A 295 14.53 -14.56 -24.72
C THR A 295 16.03 -14.39 -24.48
N TYR A 296 16.45 -14.25 -23.22
CA TYR A 296 17.82 -13.90 -22.82
C TYR A 296 18.57 -15.04 -22.10
N ASP A 297 17.98 -16.23 -22.04
CA ASP A 297 18.52 -17.45 -21.42
C ASP A 297 18.86 -17.32 -19.93
N LYS A 298 18.08 -16.50 -19.21
CA LYS A 298 18.27 -16.18 -17.79
C LYS A 298 17.41 -17.04 -16.87
N GLU A 299 17.85 -17.16 -15.63
CA GLU A 299 17.00 -17.62 -14.53
C GLU A 299 16.24 -16.42 -13.94
N VAL A 300 15.14 -16.69 -13.23
CA VAL A 300 14.29 -15.65 -12.63
C VAL A 300 13.84 -16.03 -11.22
N ALA A 301 13.63 -15.03 -10.37
CA ALA A 301 13.02 -15.20 -9.05
C ALA A 301 12.33 -13.90 -8.61
N VAL A 302 11.43 -14.01 -7.64
CA VAL A 302 10.89 -12.85 -6.93
C VAL A 302 11.79 -12.57 -5.72
N ALA A 303 12.41 -11.39 -5.66
CA ALA A 303 13.34 -11.01 -4.60
C ALA A 303 12.67 -10.29 -3.43
N GLU A 304 11.46 -9.76 -3.63
CA GLU A 304 10.66 -9.13 -2.59
C GLU A 304 9.17 -9.40 -2.84
N THR A 305 8.48 -9.89 -1.81
CA THR A 305 7.01 -10.00 -1.75
C THR A 305 6.58 -10.00 -0.29
N SER A 306 5.39 -9.47 -0.01
CA SER A 306 4.75 -9.53 1.31
C SER A 306 3.22 -9.48 1.18
N TRP A 307 2.51 -9.83 2.24
CA TRP A 307 1.07 -9.59 2.36
C TRP A 307 0.67 -9.35 3.81
N ALA A 308 -0.37 -8.56 4.03
CA ALA A 308 -0.82 -8.14 5.36
C ALA A 308 -1.71 -9.20 6.01
N TYR A 309 -1.37 -9.62 7.23
CA TYR A 309 -2.21 -10.53 8.04
C TYR A 309 -3.20 -9.77 8.93
N THR A 310 -2.93 -8.49 9.20
CA THR A 310 -3.81 -7.52 9.88
C THR A 310 -3.70 -6.16 9.17
N LEU A 311 -4.63 -5.23 9.42
CA LEU A 311 -4.48 -3.81 9.05
C LEU A 311 -4.25 -2.91 10.28
N GLU A 312 -4.16 -3.51 11.47
CA GLU A 312 -3.83 -2.80 12.70
C GLU A 312 -2.35 -2.40 12.72
N ASP A 313 -2.06 -1.25 13.32
CA ASP A 313 -0.72 -0.72 13.59
C ASP A 313 -0.24 -1.26 14.95
N GLY A 314 0.93 -1.89 14.99
CA GLY A 314 1.47 -2.55 16.17
C GLY A 314 2.47 -1.73 16.98
N ASP A 315 3.02 -0.63 16.43
CA ASP A 315 4.14 0.10 17.06
C ASP A 315 3.96 1.64 17.15
N GLY A 316 2.87 2.16 16.59
CA GLY A 316 2.51 3.57 16.56
C GLY A 316 2.89 4.27 15.25
N MET A 317 3.74 3.66 14.42
CA MET A 317 4.06 4.12 13.07
C MET A 317 3.03 3.60 12.07
N GLU A 318 2.51 4.48 11.20
CA GLU A 318 1.56 4.03 10.18
C GLU A 318 2.23 3.03 9.19
N ASN A 319 1.66 1.83 9.12
CA ASN A 319 2.08 0.79 8.18
C ASN A 319 1.87 1.25 6.72
N ALA A 320 2.81 0.91 5.84
CA ALA A 320 2.77 1.22 4.41
C ALA A 320 1.55 0.61 3.68
N VAL A 321 0.88 -0.35 4.31
CA VAL A 321 -0.45 -0.85 3.92
C VAL A 321 -1.37 -0.81 5.15
N ALA A 322 -1.89 0.38 5.48
CA ALA A 322 -2.88 0.59 6.52
C ALA A 322 -4.34 0.38 6.06
N SER A 323 -4.61 0.35 4.74
CA SER A 323 -5.95 0.05 4.20
C SER A 323 -5.89 -0.59 2.81
N VAL A 324 -6.89 -1.41 2.48
CA VAL A 324 -7.06 -2.02 1.15
C VAL A 324 -8.55 -2.08 0.79
N SER A 325 -8.96 -1.39 -0.28
CA SER A 325 -10.38 -1.25 -0.68
C SER A 325 -10.94 -2.45 -1.47
N ASN A 326 -10.09 -3.27 -2.08
CA ASN A 326 -10.46 -4.54 -2.71
C ASN A 326 -9.27 -5.51 -2.63
N PRO A 327 -9.06 -6.19 -1.50
CA PRO A 327 -7.84 -6.96 -1.27
C PRO A 327 -7.84 -8.27 -2.07
N ALA A 328 -6.72 -8.55 -2.76
CA ALA A 328 -6.57 -9.74 -3.62
C ALA A 328 -6.65 -11.06 -2.84
N TYR A 329 -6.27 -11.02 -1.56
CA TYR A 329 -6.39 -12.08 -0.57
C TYR A 329 -7.00 -11.50 0.69
N SER A 330 -7.57 -12.32 1.57
CA SER A 330 -8.03 -11.85 2.89
C SER A 330 -6.88 -11.19 3.69
N ILE A 331 -7.24 -10.26 4.56
CA ILE A 331 -6.34 -9.75 5.60
C ILE A 331 -6.40 -10.74 6.76
N SER A 332 -5.63 -11.81 6.63
CA SER A 332 -5.55 -12.91 7.60
C SER A 332 -4.27 -13.71 7.37
N ALA A 333 -3.89 -14.57 8.32
CA ALA A 333 -2.79 -15.53 8.11
C ALA A 333 -3.08 -16.51 6.94
N GLN A 334 -4.36 -16.84 6.70
CA GLN A 334 -4.77 -17.67 5.57
C GLN A 334 -4.60 -16.93 4.22
N GLY A 335 -4.99 -15.66 4.15
CA GLY A 335 -4.82 -14.83 2.96
C GLY A 335 -3.34 -14.54 2.68
N GLN A 336 -2.56 -14.22 3.71
CA GLN A 336 -1.11 -14.07 3.63
C GLN A 336 -0.42 -15.32 3.10
N ALA A 337 -0.78 -16.51 3.59
CA ALA A 337 -0.23 -17.77 3.08
C ALA A 337 -0.61 -18.02 1.61
N LEU A 338 -1.84 -17.70 1.18
CA LEU A 338 -2.25 -17.83 -0.21
C LEU A 338 -1.50 -16.86 -1.13
N ALA A 339 -1.30 -15.61 -0.70
CA ALA A 339 -0.50 -14.63 -1.44
C ALA A 339 0.92 -15.14 -1.71
N ILE A 340 1.61 -15.63 -0.68
CA ILE A 340 2.97 -16.20 -0.79
C ILE A 340 2.97 -17.42 -1.72
N ARG A 341 2.06 -18.36 -1.50
CA ARG A 341 1.93 -19.60 -2.30
C ARG A 341 1.66 -19.31 -3.76
N ASP A 342 0.85 -18.31 -4.08
CA ASP A 342 0.47 -18.00 -5.45
C ASP A 342 1.61 -17.25 -6.19
N VAL A 343 2.42 -16.45 -5.49
CA VAL A 343 3.67 -15.90 -6.05
C VAL A 343 4.67 -17.03 -6.34
N MET A 344 4.83 -18.01 -5.44
CA MET A 344 5.62 -19.21 -5.72
C MET A 344 5.09 -19.96 -6.96
N GLN A 345 3.77 -20.09 -7.09
CA GLN A 345 3.15 -20.74 -8.26
C GLN A 345 3.37 -19.97 -9.56
N ALA A 346 3.34 -18.63 -9.53
CA ALA A 346 3.65 -17.79 -10.68
C ALA A 346 5.11 -17.97 -11.13
N VAL A 347 6.07 -18.00 -10.20
CA VAL A 347 7.48 -18.28 -10.53
C VAL A 347 7.67 -19.72 -11.03
N ALA A 348 6.99 -20.70 -10.44
CA ALA A 348 7.05 -22.11 -10.86
C ALA A 348 6.44 -22.37 -12.25
N ASN A 349 5.55 -21.48 -12.70
CA ASN A 349 4.95 -21.52 -14.03
C ASN A 349 5.85 -20.97 -15.14
N VAL A 350 7.00 -20.36 -14.81
CA VAL A 350 7.99 -19.91 -15.80
C VAL A 350 8.58 -21.12 -16.55
N SER A 351 8.66 -21.02 -17.88
CA SER A 351 9.03 -22.14 -18.76
C SER A 351 10.42 -22.72 -18.48
N ASP A 352 10.58 -23.97 -18.91
CA ASP A 352 11.85 -24.73 -18.86
C ASP A 352 12.50 -24.83 -17.47
N GLY A 353 11.74 -24.56 -16.40
CA GLY A 353 12.24 -24.60 -15.02
C GLY A 353 13.18 -23.45 -14.68
N ARG A 354 13.03 -22.29 -15.35
CA ARG A 354 13.88 -21.11 -15.14
C ARG A 354 13.53 -20.29 -13.89
N GLY A 355 12.36 -20.52 -13.29
CA GLY A 355 11.98 -19.94 -11.99
C GLY A 355 12.69 -20.64 -10.82
N LEU A 356 13.50 -19.90 -10.06
CA LEU A 356 14.29 -20.45 -8.94
C LEU A 356 13.53 -20.45 -7.60
N GLY A 357 12.66 -19.46 -7.38
CA GLY A 357 11.85 -19.34 -6.18
C GLY A 357 11.54 -17.89 -5.78
N THR A 358 11.32 -17.68 -4.49
CA THR A 358 10.79 -16.42 -3.94
C THR A 358 11.47 -16.03 -2.64
N PHE A 359 11.62 -14.73 -2.39
CA PHE A 359 12.06 -14.17 -1.11
C PHE A 359 10.94 -13.32 -0.49
N TYR A 360 10.52 -13.64 0.73
CA TYR A 360 9.60 -12.80 1.50
C TYR A 360 10.35 -11.60 2.09
N TRP A 361 9.78 -10.40 2.01
CA TRP A 361 10.42 -9.19 2.52
C TRP A 361 10.00 -8.92 3.97
N GLU A 362 10.98 -8.85 4.87
CA GLU A 362 10.86 -8.54 6.30
C GLU A 362 9.74 -9.31 7.04
N PRO A 363 9.81 -10.67 7.07
CA PRO A 363 8.80 -11.49 7.75
C PRO A 363 8.82 -11.34 9.27
N ALA A 364 9.75 -10.58 9.84
CA ALA A 364 10.00 -10.53 11.28
C ALA A 364 10.16 -9.10 11.82
N TRP A 365 9.80 -8.08 11.03
CA TRP A 365 9.94 -6.67 11.43
C TRP A 365 8.78 -6.19 12.31
N ILE A 366 8.64 -6.85 13.45
CA ILE A 366 7.59 -6.66 14.45
C ILE A 366 7.90 -5.47 15.40
N PRO A 367 6.93 -4.99 16.19
CA PRO A 367 7.09 -3.86 17.11
C PRO A 367 8.21 -4.07 18.13
N VAL A 368 8.86 -2.96 18.55
CA VAL A 368 9.86 -3.00 19.64
C VAL A 368 9.23 -3.12 21.03
N THR A 369 7.94 -2.81 21.15
CA THR A 369 7.11 -2.97 22.35
C THR A 369 5.81 -3.66 21.93
N VAL A 370 5.40 -4.69 22.65
CA VAL A 370 4.09 -5.34 22.42
C VAL A 370 2.98 -4.42 22.93
N PRO A 371 2.04 -3.95 22.08
CA PRO A 371 0.98 -3.04 22.52
C PRO A 371 -0.01 -3.73 23.46
N GLU A 372 -0.58 -2.96 24.41
CA GLU A 372 -1.75 -3.41 25.17
C GLU A 372 -3.04 -3.27 24.34
N ASP A 373 -4.05 -4.11 24.60
CA ASP A 373 -5.35 -4.06 23.91
C ASP A 373 -5.98 -2.66 23.98
N GLY A 374 -6.04 -1.95 22.85
CA GLY A 374 -6.58 -0.59 22.77
C GLY A 374 -5.63 0.51 23.28
N ALA A 375 -4.32 0.29 23.22
CA ALA A 375 -3.31 1.33 23.41
C ALA A 375 -3.55 2.55 22.51
N ASP A 376 -3.21 3.74 23.00
CA ASP A 376 -3.21 4.96 22.19
C ASP A 376 -2.00 4.97 21.26
N ARG A 377 -2.24 5.21 19.97
CA ARG A 377 -1.25 5.12 18.90
C ARG A 377 -0.18 6.20 18.99
N GLU A 378 -0.54 7.40 19.45
CA GLU A 378 0.40 8.51 19.63
C GLU A 378 1.25 8.28 20.91
N GLU A 379 0.65 7.77 21.98
CA GLU A 379 1.40 7.39 23.19
C GLU A 379 2.42 6.26 22.90
N LEU A 380 2.01 5.22 22.15
CA LEU A 380 2.86 4.10 21.75
C LEU A 380 4.03 4.54 20.85
N PHE A 381 3.77 5.41 19.87
CA PHE A 381 4.81 5.98 19.00
C PHE A 381 5.91 6.68 19.83
N TRP A 382 5.52 7.52 20.79
CA TRP A 382 6.48 8.25 21.62
C TRP A 382 7.14 7.40 22.72
N GLU A 383 6.53 6.29 23.15
CA GLU A 383 7.18 5.27 23.96
C GLU A 383 8.31 4.58 23.20
N ASN A 384 8.06 4.22 21.94
CA ASN A 384 9.00 3.48 21.09
C ASN A 384 10.10 4.34 20.46
N TRP A 385 9.82 5.64 20.24
CA TRP A 385 10.73 6.60 19.61
C TRP A 385 12.20 6.56 20.07
N PRO A 386 12.53 6.54 21.38
CA PRO A 386 13.92 6.51 21.83
C PRO A 386 14.66 5.24 21.38
N THR A 387 13.96 4.09 21.38
CA THR A 387 14.49 2.77 21.01
C THR A 387 14.81 2.71 19.52
N TRP A 388 13.90 3.19 18.66
CA TRP A 388 14.13 3.30 17.23
C TRP A 388 15.33 4.21 16.92
N GLN A 389 15.45 5.34 17.61
CA GLN A 389 16.54 6.30 17.43
C GLN A 389 17.90 5.78 17.93
N GLU A 390 17.94 4.96 18.99
CA GLU A 390 19.18 4.37 19.54
C GLU A 390 19.68 3.18 18.70
N HIS A 391 18.79 2.27 18.29
CA HIS A 391 19.18 1.01 17.64
C HIS A 391 18.95 0.98 16.13
N GLY A 392 18.22 1.94 15.57
CA GLY A 392 17.80 1.93 14.16
C GLY A 392 16.86 0.76 13.83
N SER A 393 16.01 0.37 14.79
CA SER A 393 15.04 -0.72 14.66
C SER A 393 13.73 -0.31 13.97
N GLY A 394 13.42 0.97 13.90
CA GLY A 394 12.40 1.52 13.00
C GLY A 394 12.94 1.78 11.58
N TRP A 395 12.09 2.17 10.64
CA TRP A 395 12.40 2.23 9.21
C TRP A 395 13.40 3.33 8.83
N ALA A 396 13.41 4.42 9.60
CA ALA A 396 14.38 5.50 9.50
C ALA A 396 14.49 6.26 10.82
N THR A 397 15.70 6.65 11.19
CA THR A 397 15.95 7.60 12.28
C THR A 397 16.05 9.02 11.75
N SER A 398 15.84 10.02 12.61
CA SER A 398 16.04 11.42 12.25
C SER A 398 17.49 11.77 11.88
N TYR A 399 18.45 10.86 12.07
CA TYR A 399 19.83 11.01 11.59
C TYR A 399 19.97 10.78 10.08
N ALA A 400 19.02 10.09 9.44
CA ALA A 400 18.98 9.87 7.99
C ALA A 400 18.94 11.18 7.18
N GLN A 401 18.53 12.32 7.78
CA GLN A 401 18.67 13.66 7.21
C GLN A 401 20.07 13.95 6.62
N ASP A 402 21.14 13.34 7.15
CA ASP A 402 22.51 13.50 6.64
C ASP A 402 22.69 12.91 5.23
N PHE A 403 22.03 11.79 4.91
CA PHE A 403 22.02 11.16 3.59
C PHE A 403 21.27 11.99 2.53
N TYR A 404 20.27 12.76 2.97
CA TYR A 404 19.46 13.56 2.06
C TYR A 404 20.14 14.87 1.62
N ARG A 405 21.18 15.33 2.33
CA ARG A 405 21.97 16.51 1.97
C ARG A 405 22.89 16.26 0.75
N PRO A 406 23.21 17.28 -0.07
CA PRO A 406 22.70 18.66 -0.05
C PRO A 406 21.55 18.88 -1.06
N ASP A 407 20.87 17.80 -1.47
CA ASP A 407 19.78 17.84 -2.46
C ASP A 407 18.44 17.91 -1.72
N PRO A 408 17.84 19.12 -1.58
CA PRO A 408 16.69 19.33 -0.73
C PRO A 408 15.47 18.58 -1.25
N GLY A 409 15.00 17.64 -0.45
CA GLY A 409 13.72 16.97 -0.57
C GLY A 409 12.95 17.06 0.74
N TRP A 410 11.82 16.34 0.84
CA TRP A 410 10.99 16.34 2.04
C TRP A 410 11.76 15.93 3.31
N TYR A 411 12.76 15.06 3.18
CA TYR A 411 13.65 14.64 4.26
C TYR A 411 14.72 15.66 4.72
N GLU A 412 15.07 16.72 3.96
CA GLU A 412 16.23 17.55 4.33
C GLU A 412 15.84 18.72 5.25
N GLY A 413 16.35 18.70 6.48
CA GLY A 413 16.29 19.86 7.38
C GLY A 413 14.90 20.09 7.97
N ILE A 414 14.10 19.02 8.07
CA ILE A 414 12.82 18.97 8.75
C ILE A 414 13.00 19.52 10.18
N PRO A 415 12.16 20.46 10.63
CA PRO A 415 12.10 20.89 12.03
C PRO A 415 11.93 19.70 12.99
N GLU A 416 12.51 19.79 14.19
CA GLU A 416 12.43 18.71 15.19
C GLU A 416 10.97 18.36 15.59
N ASP A 417 10.09 19.37 15.55
CA ASP A 417 8.65 19.24 15.82
C ASP A 417 7.91 18.45 14.71
N ASP A 418 8.45 18.40 13.48
CA ASP A 418 7.84 17.74 12.31
C ASP A 418 8.52 16.38 12.00
N TRP A 419 9.41 15.88 12.88
CA TRP A 419 10.13 14.61 12.64
C TRP A 419 9.25 13.37 12.71
N ALA A 420 8.13 13.42 13.44
CA ALA A 420 7.21 12.29 13.60
C ALA A 420 6.46 11.93 12.30
N ASP A 421 6.30 12.89 11.39
CA ASP A 421 5.65 12.69 10.08
C ASP A 421 6.54 11.91 9.09
N VAL A 422 7.82 11.65 9.45
CA VAL A 422 8.87 11.24 8.52
C VAL A 422 9.79 10.13 9.05
N TYR A 423 10.04 10.08 10.36
CA TYR A 423 10.92 9.10 10.99
C TYR A 423 10.11 8.32 12.03
N GLY A 424 10.47 7.06 12.29
CA GLY A 424 9.64 6.22 13.16
C GLY A 424 9.93 4.73 13.04
N GLY A 425 8.95 3.95 13.50
CA GLY A 425 8.97 2.49 13.66
C GLY A 425 8.93 1.66 12.40
N SER A 426 8.45 0.43 12.51
CA SER A 426 8.23 -0.45 11.37
C SER A 426 7.11 0.10 10.51
N GLY A 427 7.30 0.14 9.20
CA GLY A 427 6.20 0.37 8.25
C GLY A 427 5.52 -0.92 7.78
N TRP A 428 5.88 -2.07 8.36
CA TRP A 428 5.57 -3.40 7.83
C TRP A 428 5.24 -4.45 8.91
N ASP A 429 4.97 -4.04 10.16
CA ASP A 429 4.73 -5.00 11.25
C ASP A 429 3.51 -5.89 10.98
N ASN A 430 2.49 -5.34 10.35
CA ASN A 430 1.25 -6.01 9.94
C ASN A 430 1.42 -7.00 8.78
N GLN A 431 2.63 -7.06 8.20
CA GLN A 431 3.03 -7.95 7.12
C GLN A 431 4.07 -9.00 7.57
N ALA A 432 4.41 -9.05 8.87
CA ALA A 432 5.24 -10.12 9.41
C ALA A 432 4.56 -11.50 9.32
N LEU A 433 5.36 -12.57 9.40
CA LEU A 433 4.94 -13.96 9.60
C LEU A 433 4.93 -14.35 11.09
N PHE A 434 5.02 -13.36 11.97
CA PHE A 434 4.95 -13.45 13.42
C PHE A 434 3.91 -12.44 13.93
N ASP A 435 3.26 -12.73 15.05
CA ASP A 435 2.50 -11.72 15.78
C ASP A 435 3.44 -10.70 16.46
N TRP A 436 2.88 -9.61 16.96
CA TRP A 436 3.64 -8.53 17.60
C TRP A 436 4.41 -8.96 18.86
N ALA A 437 4.11 -10.12 19.45
CA ALA A 437 4.85 -10.69 20.59
C ALA A 437 5.99 -11.65 20.16
N GLY A 438 6.12 -11.92 18.85
CA GLY A 438 7.13 -12.80 18.29
C GLY A 438 6.70 -14.26 18.18
N ASN A 439 5.41 -14.58 18.30
CA ASN A 439 4.92 -15.96 18.06
C ASN A 439 4.75 -16.18 16.55
N PRO A 440 5.19 -17.33 16.00
CA PRO A 440 5.06 -17.60 14.57
C PRO A 440 3.58 -17.79 14.20
N LEU A 441 3.13 -17.06 13.18
CA LEU A 441 1.81 -17.26 12.58
C LEU A 441 1.79 -18.58 11.81
N GLU A 442 0.61 -19.19 11.66
CA GLU A 442 0.45 -20.41 10.84
C GLU A 442 0.84 -20.17 9.37
N SER A 443 0.78 -18.91 8.89
CA SER A 443 1.26 -18.49 7.57
C SER A 443 2.75 -18.76 7.35
N LEU A 444 3.58 -18.77 8.40
CA LEU A 444 4.99 -19.12 8.30
C LEU A 444 5.20 -20.54 7.74
N ARG A 445 4.25 -21.46 7.96
CA ARG A 445 4.32 -22.85 7.45
C ARG A 445 3.96 -22.98 5.97
N VAL A 446 3.67 -21.86 5.27
CA VAL A 446 3.39 -21.86 3.82
C VAL A 446 4.47 -22.56 2.99
N TYR A 447 5.73 -22.50 3.40
CA TYR A 447 6.84 -23.16 2.69
C TYR A 447 6.78 -24.69 2.76
N GLU A 448 6.40 -25.26 3.93
CA GLU A 448 6.07 -26.70 4.08
C GLU A 448 4.85 -27.08 3.22
N TYR A 449 3.83 -26.22 3.22
CA TYR A 449 2.57 -26.44 2.51
C TYR A 449 2.70 -26.27 0.99
N ALA A 450 3.63 -25.45 0.50
CA ALA A 450 3.94 -25.35 -0.92
C ALA A 450 4.40 -26.71 -1.48
N ARG A 451 5.14 -27.48 -0.68
CA ARG A 451 5.66 -28.80 -1.05
C ARG A 451 4.63 -29.93 -0.90
N THR A 452 3.79 -29.89 0.12
CA THR A 452 2.86 -30.99 0.49
C THR A 452 1.40 -30.74 0.09
N GLY A 453 0.99 -29.48 0.05
CA GLY A 453 -0.40 -29.06 0.23
C GLY A 453 -0.83 -29.23 1.69
N SER A 454 -1.73 -28.36 2.16
CA SER A 454 -2.42 -28.53 3.44
C SER A 454 -3.94 -28.52 3.27
N VAL A 455 -4.64 -29.05 4.26
CA VAL A 455 -6.10 -29.00 4.40
C VAL A 455 -6.49 -28.66 5.83
N ALA A 456 -7.48 -27.80 5.98
CA ALA A 456 -8.13 -27.46 7.23
C ALA A 456 -9.66 -27.65 7.11
N PRO A 457 -10.39 -27.82 8.22
CA PRO A 457 -11.83 -27.61 8.23
C PRO A 457 -12.16 -26.16 7.78
N PRO A 458 -13.23 -25.92 7.00
CA PRO A 458 -13.63 -24.57 6.62
C PRO A 458 -14.07 -23.77 7.85
N GLU A 459 -13.25 -22.77 8.20
CA GLU A 459 -13.53 -21.72 9.17
C GLU A 459 -13.63 -20.38 8.44
N LEU A 460 -14.26 -19.38 9.06
CA LEU A 460 -14.38 -18.05 8.45
C LEU A 460 -12.99 -17.44 8.25
N ASP A 461 -12.65 -17.10 7.02
CA ASP A 461 -11.39 -16.44 6.65
C ASP A 461 -11.60 -14.93 6.43
N GLY A 462 -12.71 -14.54 5.79
CA GLY A 462 -12.98 -13.15 5.50
C GLY A 462 -14.44 -12.88 5.10
N VAL A 463 -14.83 -11.62 5.22
CA VAL A 463 -16.07 -11.07 4.67
C VAL A 463 -15.68 -9.90 3.78
N GLU A 464 -16.20 -9.86 2.56
CA GLU A 464 -16.02 -8.73 1.64
C GLU A 464 -16.61 -7.46 2.29
N SER A 465 -15.77 -6.44 2.44
CA SER A 465 -16.17 -5.10 2.89
C SER A 465 -16.28 -4.15 1.70
N PRO A 466 -17.49 -3.87 1.17
CA PRO A 466 -17.65 -3.12 -0.07
C PRO A 466 -17.28 -1.64 0.10
N SER A 467 -16.48 -1.08 -0.81
CA SER A 467 -16.23 0.36 -0.89
C SER A 467 -16.99 1.02 -2.03
N MET A 468 -17.50 2.23 -1.84
CA MET A 468 -18.08 3.07 -2.90
C MET A 468 -17.79 4.55 -2.70
N THR A 469 -17.72 5.29 -3.80
CA THR A 469 -17.55 6.74 -3.82
C THR A 469 -18.77 7.38 -4.50
N VAL A 470 -19.34 8.42 -3.90
CA VAL A 470 -20.53 9.15 -4.38
C VAL A 470 -20.34 10.65 -4.24
N VAL A 471 -21.02 11.47 -5.02
CA VAL A 471 -21.08 12.92 -4.78
C VAL A 471 -22.18 13.23 -3.75
N PHE A 472 -21.95 14.20 -2.85
CA PHE A 472 -22.93 14.58 -1.84
C PHE A 472 -24.30 14.94 -2.46
N GLY A 473 -25.35 14.23 -2.05
CA GLY A 473 -26.72 14.37 -2.56
C GLY A 473 -27.11 13.34 -3.64
N GLU A 474 -26.17 12.53 -4.13
CA GLU A 474 -26.48 11.35 -4.95
C GLU A 474 -27.06 10.20 -4.10
N PRO A 475 -27.88 9.31 -4.68
CA PRO A 475 -28.42 8.16 -3.97
C PRO A 475 -27.32 7.14 -3.64
N ILE A 476 -27.29 6.70 -2.38
CA ILE A 476 -26.38 5.65 -1.90
C ILE A 476 -27.12 4.31 -1.94
N GLU A 477 -26.69 3.40 -2.80
CA GLU A 477 -27.25 2.05 -2.93
C GLU A 477 -26.25 0.99 -2.42
N LEU A 478 -26.40 0.60 -1.16
CA LEU A 478 -25.61 -0.48 -0.53
C LEU A 478 -25.95 -1.85 -1.16
N PRO A 479 -24.97 -2.77 -1.28
CA PRO A 479 -25.21 -4.07 -1.89
C PRO A 479 -26.10 -4.97 -1.02
N GLU A 480 -27.01 -5.71 -1.65
CA GLU A 480 -27.90 -6.67 -0.97
C GLU A 480 -27.17 -7.93 -0.50
N THR A 481 -26.00 -8.25 -1.07
CA THR A 481 -25.20 -9.44 -0.78
C THR A 481 -23.71 -9.12 -0.81
N VAL A 482 -22.92 -9.83 0.01
CA VAL A 482 -21.45 -9.81 -0.01
C VAL A 482 -20.88 -11.22 -0.13
N ARG A 483 -19.62 -11.33 -0.53
CA ARG A 483 -18.85 -12.56 -0.50
C ARG A 483 -18.33 -12.85 0.90
N VAL A 484 -18.38 -14.12 1.29
CA VAL A 484 -17.73 -14.67 2.48
C VAL A 484 -16.71 -15.72 2.01
N SER A 485 -15.49 -15.66 2.53
CA SER A 485 -14.42 -16.63 2.25
C SER A 485 -14.15 -17.53 3.45
N TYR A 486 -13.69 -18.75 3.16
CA TYR A 486 -13.34 -19.76 4.16
C TYR A 486 -11.89 -20.22 4.02
N THR A 487 -11.34 -20.72 5.12
CA THR A 487 -9.99 -21.29 5.22
C THR A 487 -9.77 -22.59 4.43
N ASP A 488 -10.75 -23.04 3.63
CA ASP A 488 -10.59 -24.11 2.63
C ASP A 488 -10.48 -23.55 1.19
N GLY A 489 -10.42 -22.23 1.04
CA GLY A 489 -10.39 -21.53 -0.24
C GLY A 489 -11.76 -21.45 -0.94
N THR A 490 -12.84 -21.96 -0.34
CA THR A 490 -14.18 -21.77 -0.87
C THR A 490 -14.72 -20.39 -0.53
N THR A 491 -15.68 -19.93 -1.34
CA THR A 491 -16.40 -18.67 -1.12
C THR A 491 -17.89 -18.89 -1.36
N GLU A 492 -18.71 -18.14 -0.64
CA GLU A 492 -20.15 -18.07 -0.88
C GLU A 492 -20.64 -16.62 -0.89
N SER A 493 -21.84 -16.39 -1.42
CA SER A 493 -22.50 -15.08 -1.35
C SER A 493 -23.61 -15.16 -0.30
N GLN A 494 -23.53 -14.31 0.71
CA GLN A 494 -24.53 -14.17 1.77
C GLN A 494 -25.26 -12.83 1.61
N ALA A 495 -26.57 -12.80 1.91
CA ALA A 495 -27.31 -11.54 1.98
C ALA A 495 -26.86 -10.73 3.20
N VAL A 496 -26.97 -9.40 3.12
CA VAL A 496 -26.60 -8.47 4.19
C VAL A 496 -27.80 -7.67 4.67
N THR A 497 -27.96 -7.62 5.99
CA THR A 497 -28.82 -6.63 6.65
C THR A 497 -27.93 -5.50 7.17
N TRP A 498 -27.94 -4.36 6.48
CA TRP A 498 -27.28 -3.13 6.96
C TRP A 498 -28.03 -2.57 8.16
N ARG A 499 -27.30 -2.25 9.24
CA ARG A 499 -27.87 -1.74 10.52
C ARG A 499 -27.79 -0.23 10.65
N ASP A 500 -26.82 0.41 10.01
CA ASP A 500 -26.70 1.87 9.96
C ASP A 500 -27.48 2.46 8.78
N SER A 501 -28.00 3.68 8.93
CA SER A 501 -28.73 4.37 7.85
C SER A 501 -27.83 5.34 7.09
N THR A 502 -27.88 5.27 5.76
CA THR A 502 -27.24 6.23 4.86
C THR A 502 -27.85 7.64 4.97
N ASP A 503 -29.08 7.78 5.49
CA ASP A 503 -29.71 9.08 5.79
C ASP A 503 -28.96 9.87 6.89
N TRP A 504 -28.03 9.25 7.62
CA TRP A 504 -27.21 9.91 8.65
C TRP A 504 -26.00 10.64 8.08
N ILE A 505 -25.70 10.42 6.79
CA ILE A 505 -24.68 11.11 6.01
C ILE A 505 -25.23 12.46 5.58
N LEU A 506 -24.84 13.53 6.29
CA LEU A 506 -25.33 14.89 6.06
C LEU A 506 -24.30 15.82 5.40
N GLY A 507 -23.15 15.28 5.01
CA GLY A 507 -22.13 16.02 4.28
C GLY A 507 -21.08 15.10 3.68
N PRO A 508 -20.05 15.68 3.06
CA PRO A 508 -18.86 14.96 2.60
C PRO A 508 -18.13 14.22 3.74
N GLY A 509 -17.16 13.39 3.39
CA GLY A 509 -16.38 12.58 4.32
C GLY A 509 -16.45 11.07 4.03
N THR A 510 -15.70 10.29 4.78
CA THR A 510 -15.60 8.82 4.64
C THR A 510 -16.33 8.14 5.80
N TYR A 511 -17.38 7.39 5.47
CA TYR A 511 -18.33 6.80 6.40
C TYR A 511 -18.26 5.27 6.41
N THR A 512 -18.42 4.68 7.60
CA THR A 512 -18.41 3.22 7.76
C THR A 512 -19.82 2.73 8.10
N VAL A 513 -20.53 2.18 7.12
CA VAL A 513 -21.84 1.54 7.36
C VAL A 513 -21.61 0.12 7.83
N ARG A 514 -22.17 -0.26 8.97
CA ARG A 514 -22.10 -1.63 9.48
C ARG A 514 -23.35 -2.41 9.10
N GLY A 515 -23.16 -3.71 8.92
CA GLY A 515 -24.23 -4.68 8.66
C GLY A 515 -23.91 -6.03 9.29
N THR A 516 -24.79 -6.99 9.03
CA THR A 516 -24.60 -8.39 9.43
C THR A 516 -25.08 -9.28 8.30
N THR A 517 -24.31 -10.31 7.96
CA THR A 517 -24.66 -11.29 6.94
C THR A 517 -25.73 -12.27 7.44
N ASP A 518 -26.42 -12.97 6.54
CA ASP A 518 -27.37 -14.05 6.88
C ASP A 518 -26.71 -15.20 7.68
N GLY A 519 -25.38 -15.40 7.54
CA GLY A 519 -24.57 -16.32 8.36
C GLY A 519 -24.28 -15.82 9.77
N GLY A 520 -24.58 -14.55 10.08
CA GLY A 520 -24.33 -13.92 11.37
C GLY A 520 -22.95 -13.30 11.53
N HIS A 521 -22.24 -13.03 10.42
CA HIS A 521 -20.94 -12.36 10.44
C HIS A 521 -21.14 -10.84 10.38
N ASP A 522 -20.38 -10.07 11.17
CA ASP A 522 -20.33 -8.62 10.99
C ASP A 522 -19.69 -8.26 9.64
N VAL A 523 -20.17 -7.19 9.01
CA VAL A 523 -19.64 -6.66 7.75
C VAL A 523 -19.66 -5.14 7.79
N THR A 524 -18.72 -4.50 7.10
CA THR A 524 -18.67 -3.06 6.91
C THR A 524 -18.73 -2.70 5.42
N ALA A 525 -19.26 -1.53 5.10
CA ALA A 525 -19.10 -0.90 3.81
C ALA A 525 -18.55 0.52 4.01
N THR A 526 -17.56 0.89 3.22
CA THR A 526 -16.97 2.22 3.22
C THR A 526 -17.64 3.07 2.16
N ILE A 527 -18.18 4.23 2.55
CA ILE A 527 -18.76 5.21 1.63
C ILE A 527 -17.92 6.48 1.71
N THR A 528 -17.19 6.77 0.63
CA THR A 528 -16.52 8.06 0.45
C THR A 528 -17.49 9.02 -0.22
N VAL A 529 -17.95 10.02 0.52
CA VAL A 529 -18.89 11.04 0.05
C VAL A 529 -18.07 12.27 -0.30
N LEU A 530 -17.96 12.54 -1.59
CA LEU A 530 -17.26 13.71 -2.09
C LEU A 530 -18.10 14.96 -1.86
N SER A 531 -17.42 16.08 -1.66
CA SER A 531 -18.08 17.38 -1.76
C SER A 531 -18.57 17.63 -3.19
N ASP A 532 -19.55 18.52 -3.33
CA ASP A 532 -20.23 18.77 -4.61
C ASP A 532 -19.19 19.05 -5.70
N ALA A 533 -19.26 18.33 -6.83
CA ALA A 533 -18.16 18.21 -7.80
C ALA A 533 -17.75 19.54 -8.46
N ASP A 534 -18.57 20.58 -8.27
CA ASP A 534 -18.35 21.97 -8.70
C ASP A 534 -17.34 22.77 -7.84
N GLN A 535 -16.79 22.22 -6.75
CA GLN A 535 -15.88 22.98 -5.87
C GLN A 535 -14.43 23.14 -6.38
N GLY A 536 -14.01 22.34 -7.35
CA GLY A 536 -12.70 22.47 -8.01
C GLY A 536 -12.82 22.65 -9.53
N ALA A 537 -11.85 23.34 -10.14
CA ALA A 537 -11.86 23.53 -11.59
C ALA A 537 -11.38 22.24 -12.30
N ASN A 538 -12.27 21.55 -13.01
CA ASN A 538 -11.89 20.39 -13.82
C ASN A 538 -10.76 20.75 -14.81
N THR A 539 -9.62 20.07 -14.68
CA THR A 539 -8.42 20.33 -15.46
C THR A 539 -8.35 19.55 -16.77
N VAL A 540 -9.27 18.60 -16.99
CA VAL A 540 -9.35 17.78 -18.21
C VAL A 540 -9.82 18.63 -19.39
N VAL A 541 -9.07 18.55 -20.49
CA VAL A 541 -9.40 19.23 -21.73
C VAL A 541 -10.30 18.33 -22.58
N ASN A 542 -11.40 18.88 -23.12
CA ASN A 542 -12.40 18.12 -23.88
C ASN A 542 -12.94 16.87 -23.12
N PRO A 543 -13.47 17.04 -21.88
CA PRO A 543 -13.80 15.94 -20.96
C PRO A 543 -14.94 15.02 -21.42
N GLY A 544 -15.88 15.56 -22.21
CA GLY A 544 -16.99 14.82 -22.84
C GLY A 544 -16.83 14.62 -24.36
N PHE A 545 -15.61 14.78 -24.89
CA PHE A 545 -15.29 14.49 -26.31
C PHE A 545 -16.06 15.32 -27.37
N GLU A 546 -16.71 16.43 -26.98
CA GLU A 546 -17.48 17.33 -27.85
C GLU A 546 -16.65 17.93 -28.99
N ASP A 547 -15.39 18.27 -28.73
CA ASP A 547 -14.49 18.93 -29.69
C ASP A 547 -13.72 17.96 -30.61
N GLY A 548 -14.11 16.68 -30.62
CA GLY A 548 -13.47 15.63 -31.41
C GLY A 548 -12.57 14.73 -30.57
N ALA A 549 -11.62 14.06 -31.22
CA ALA A 549 -10.71 13.15 -30.54
C ALA A 549 -9.57 13.87 -29.80
N GLU A 550 -9.00 14.94 -30.36
CA GLU A 550 -7.92 15.68 -29.70
C GLU A 550 -8.44 16.38 -28.41
N PRO A 551 -7.65 16.46 -27.32
CA PRO A 551 -6.27 16.00 -27.19
C PRO A 551 -6.11 14.53 -26.75
N TRP A 552 -7.21 13.78 -26.62
CA TRP A 552 -7.16 12.37 -26.23
C TRP A 552 -6.47 11.50 -27.29
N VAL A 553 -5.59 10.61 -26.82
CA VAL A 553 -4.88 9.63 -27.64
C VAL A 553 -5.41 8.25 -27.27
N GLY A 554 -5.68 7.42 -28.26
CA GLY A 554 -6.12 6.04 -28.03
C GLY A 554 -5.19 5.02 -28.68
N SER A 555 -5.11 3.83 -28.08
CA SER A 555 -4.44 2.65 -28.61
C SER A 555 -5.29 1.39 -28.39
N GLY A 556 -5.06 0.34 -29.18
CA GLY A 556 -5.92 -0.85 -29.21
C GLY A 556 -6.97 -0.80 -30.31
N GLU A 557 -8.03 -1.60 -30.19
CA GLU A 557 -9.15 -1.68 -31.14
C GLU A 557 -10.51 -1.69 -30.41
N GLY A 558 -11.63 -1.62 -31.14
CA GLY A 558 -12.97 -1.73 -30.57
C GLY A 558 -13.57 -0.47 -29.92
N TYR A 559 -12.90 0.69 -30.00
CA TYR A 559 -13.39 1.97 -29.44
C TYR A 559 -13.54 3.07 -30.50
N THR A 560 -14.22 4.16 -30.15
CA THR A 560 -14.37 5.38 -30.95
C THR A 560 -14.51 6.60 -30.02
N ILE A 561 -13.48 7.45 -30.02
CA ILE A 561 -13.49 8.75 -29.33
C ILE A 561 -14.38 9.74 -30.12
N SER A 562 -15.17 10.57 -29.43
CA SER A 562 -16.14 11.49 -30.04
C SER A 562 -17.19 10.77 -30.91
N SER A 563 -17.60 9.59 -30.47
CA SER A 563 -18.79 8.90 -30.98
C SER A 563 -20.03 9.74 -30.74
N SER A 564 -21.10 9.54 -31.51
CA SER A 564 -22.43 10.12 -31.20
C SER A 564 -23.39 9.07 -30.62
N SER A 565 -22.83 8.03 -30.00
CA SER A 565 -23.56 6.88 -29.46
C SER A 565 -23.62 6.98 -27.94
N ASP A 566 -24.84 7.02 -27.44
CA ASP A 566 -25.17 6.90 -26.01
C ASP A 566 -24.29 7.77 -25.08
N PRO A 567 -24.18 9.10 -25.33
CA PRO A 567 -23.51 10.02 -24.44
C PRO A 567 -24.29 10.21 -23.13
N TYR A 568 -23.58 10.55 -22.06
CA TYR A 568 -24.16 10.94 -20.78
C TYR A 568 -24.66 12.39 -20.85
N GLU A 569 -23.79 13.28 -21.33
CA GLU A 569 -24.07 14.70 -21.50
C GLU A 569 -23.75 15.16 -22.93
N GLY A 570 -24.29 16.30 -23.34
CA GLY A 570 -23.98 16.88 -24.66
C GLY A 570 -24.46 16.03 -25.84
N SER A 571 -23.52 15.65 -26.70
CA SER A 571 -23.73 14.97 -27.98
C SER A 571 -22.65 13.94 -28.34
N ARG A 572 -21.58 13.83 -27.54
CA ARG A 572 -20.40 13.01 -27.79
C ARG A 572 -20.00 12.14 -26.61
N SER A 573 -19.26 11.08 -26.91
CA SER A 573 -18.77 10.11 -25.93
C SER A 573 -17.54 9.37 -26.44
N LEU A 574 -16.84 8.68 -25.54
CA LEU A 574 -16.01 7.54 -25.87
C LEU A 574 -16.89 6.29 -25.92
N HIS A 575 -17.16 5.73 -27.10
CA HIS A 575 -18.01 4.54 -27.25
C HIS A 575 -17.18 3.32 -27.64
N PHE A 576 -17.54 2.14 -27.15
CA PHE A 576 -16.80 0.90 -27.40
C PHE A 576 -17.71 -0.32 -27.60
N TRP A 577 -17.34 -1.16 -28.57
CA TRP A 577 -17.91 -2.49 -28.83
C TRP A 577 -17.04 -3.24 -29.85
N HIS A 578 -16.86 -4.55 -29.64
CA HIS A 578 -16.30 -5.43 -30.67
C HIS A 578 -16.87 -6.86 -30.58
N GLY A 579 -17.04 -7.53 -31.72
CA GLY A 579 -17.63 -8.88 -31.79
C GLY A 579 -16.68 -10.04 -31.48
N SER A 580 -15.52 -9.74 -30.88
CA SER A 580 -14.56 -10.68 -30.31
C SER A 580 -13.74 -9.95 -29.26
N ASP A 581 -13.14 -10.69 -28.32
CA ASP A 581 -12.32 -10.17 -27.23
C ASP A 581 -11.35 -9.09 -27.72
N TYR A 582 -11.26 -8.00 -26.97
CA TYR A 582 -10.59 -6.77 -27.39
C TYR A 582 -10.13 -5.95 -26.18
N SER A 583 -9.10 -5.14 -26.37
CA SER A 583 -8.60 -4.22 -25.37
C SER A 583 -8.23 -2.88 -25.99
N PHE A 584 -8.36 -1.82 -25.18
CA PHE A 584 -7.96 -0.48 -25.56
C PHE A 584 -7.58 0.39 -24.35
N THR A 585 -6.77 1.40 -24.63
CA THR A 585 -6.45 2.49 -23.71
C THR A 585 -6.78 3.80 -24.39
N VAL A 586 -7.47 4.71 -23.69
CA VAL A 586 -7.64 6.11 -24.10
C VAL A 586 -7.09 7.01 -23.00
N GLU A 587 -6.13 7.87 -23.34
CA GLU A 587 -5.35 8.67 -22.39
C GLU A 587 -5.25 10.16 -22.76
N GLN A 588 -5.00 10.99 -21.75
CA GLN A 588 -4.68 12.39 -21.88
C GLN A 588 -3.57 12.79 -20.89
N GLN A 589 -2.53 13.46 -21.38
CA GLN A 589 -1.54 14.11 -20.53
C GLN A 589 -2.00 15.53 -20.16
N LEU A 590 -2.12 15.78 -18.87
CA LEU A 590 -2.44 17.06 -18.26
C LEU A 590 -1.14 17.78 -17.86
N THR A 591 -1.11 19.10 -18.05
CA THR A 591 0.10 19.92 -17.80
C THR A 591 -0.27 21.29 -17.28
N GLY A 592 0.53 21.85 -16.38
CA GLY A 592 0.28 23.17 -15.79
C GLY A 592 -0.71 23.13 -14.63
N LEU A 593 -0.84 21.96 -13.99
CA LEU A 593 -1.55 21.75 -12.74
C LEU A 593 -0.82 22.47 -11.59
N THR A 594 -1.54 22.90 -10.56
CA THR A 594 -0.95 23.28 -9.28
C THR A 594 -0.47 22.03 -8.55
N PRO A 595 0.66 22.06 -7.82
CA PRO A 595 1.04 20.95 -6.95
C PRO A 595 0.04 20.80 -5.81
N GLY A 596 -0.40 19.58 -5.53
CA GLY A 596 -1.46 19.26 -4.58
C GLY A 596 -2.09 17.90 -4.87
N GLU A 597 -3.10 17.51 -4.09
CA GLU A 597 -3.85 16.27 -4.31
C GLU A 597 -4.91 16.43 -5.41
N TYR A 598 -5.07 15.43 -6.27
CA TYR A 598 -6.07 15.42 -7.34
C TYR A 598 -6.80 14.08 -7.43
N ARG A 599 -8.08 14.10 -7.77
CA ARG A 599 -8.91 12.90 -7.95
C ARG A 599 -9.39 12.79 -9.39
N LEU A 600 -9.27 11.61 -10.00
CA LEU A 600 -9.83 11.32 -11.32
C LEU A 600 -11.20 10.65 -11.19
N SER A 601 -12.16 11.12 -11.97
CA SER A 601 -13.47 10.48 -12.16
C SER A 601 -13.85 10.41 -13.63
N ALA A 602 -14.79 9.54 -13.94
CA ALA A 602 -15.49 9.48 -15.22
C ALA A 602 -16.92 8.95 -15.03
N VAL A 603 -17.75 9.05 -16.07
CA VAL A 603 -19.07 8.42 -16.11
C VAL A 603 -19.06 7.31 -17.16
N ALA A 604 -19.55 6.12 -16.82
CA ALA A 604 -19.50 4.94 -17.69
C ALA A 604 -20.81 4.15 -17.71
N GLN A 605 -21.20 3.59 -18.85
CA GLN A 605 -22.27 2.59 -18.97
C GLN A 605 -21.86 1.49 -19.94
N GLY A 606 -22.62 0.40 -19.97
CA GLY A 606 -22.42 -0.68 -20.92
C GLY A 606 -23.04 -1.99 -20.46
N GLY A 607 -22.80 -3.09 -21.16
CA GLY A 607 -23.28 -4.40 -20.75
C GLY A 607 -22.47 -5.55 -21.34
N ASP A 608 -22.92 -6.75 -20.99
CA ASP A 608 -22.45 -8.04 -21.53
C ASP A 608 -20.98 -8.38 -21.24
N ALA A 609 -20.33 -7.68 -20.30
CA ALA A 609 -18.99 -8.01 -19.79
C ALA A 609 -18.97 -9.30 -18.95
N GLY A 610 -17.89 -10.08 -19.09
CA GLY A 610 -17.62 -11.29 -18.34
C GLY A 610 -16.98 -11.05 -16.96
N GLN A 611 -16.89 -12.10 -16.14
CA GLN A 611 -16.22 -12.04 -14.83
C GLN A 611 -14.70 -11.86 -14.92
N SER A 612 -14.12 -12.13 -16.09
CA SER A 612 -12.69 -11.96 -16.39
C SER A 612 -12.36 -10.60 -17.02
N ASP A 613 -13.37 -9.79 -17.31
CA ASP A 613 -13.20 -8.52 -18.01
C ASP A 613 -12.73 -7.45 -17.01
N GLN A 614 -11.78 -6.63 -17.43
CA GLN A 614 -11.14 -5.62 -16.60
C GLN A 614 -11.44 -4.24 -17.18
N LEU A 615 -12.03 -3.36 -16.37
CA LEU A 615 -12.34 -2.00 -16.74
C LEU A 615 -11.90 -1.06 -15.64
N ARG A 616 -11.02 -0.12 -15.95
CA ARG A 616 -10.55 0.87 -14.98
C ARG A 616 -10.28 2.23 -15.58
N ILE A 617 -10.32 3.24 -14.72
CA ILE A 617 -9.66 4.52 -14.98
C ILE A 617 -8.40 4.61 -14.12
N THR A 618 -7.34 5.26 -14.63
CA THR A 618 -6.09 5.45 -13.90
C THR A 618 -5.60 6.89 -13.99
N ALA A 619 -4.98 7.38 -12.93
CA ALA A 619 -4.25 8.64 -12.91
C ALA A 619 -2.82 8.40 -12.44
N GLN A 620 -1.85 8.97 -13.14
CA GLN A 620 -0.42 8.82 -12.89
C GLN A 620 0.24 10.19 -12.75
N SER A 621 1.04 10.39 -11.69
CA SER A 621 1.94 11.54 -11.54
C SER A 621 3.26 11.04 -10.96
N GLY A 622 4.40 11.45 -11.56
CA GLY A 622 5.70 10.87 -11.25
C GLY A 622 5.73 9.34 -11.39
N ILE A 623 6.13 8.65 -10.32
CA ILE A 623 6.13 7.18 -10.23
C ILE A 623 4.81 6.60 -9.69
N SER A 624 3.97 7.44 -9.07
CA SER A 624 2.72 7.03 -8.43
C SER A 624 1.62 6.81 -9.45
N THR A 625 0.73 5.85 -9.21
CA THR A 625 -0.45 5.61 -10.04
C THR A 625 -1.59 5.14 -9.17
N VAL A 626 -2.74 5.79 -9.29
CA VAL A 626 -4.00 5.40 -8.66
C VAL A 626 -4.97 4.90 -9.71
N ALA A 627 -5.90 4.03 -9.31
CA ALA A 627 -6.86 3.41 -10.20
C ALA A 627 -8.24 3.30 -9.56
N ALA A 628 -9.28 3.21 -10.39
CA ALA A 628 -10.62 2.84 -9.99
C ALA A 628 -11.22 1.85 -10.98
N ASP A 629 -11.50 0.65 -10.50
CA ASP A 629 -12.12 -0.43 -11.27
C ASP A 629 -13.64 -0.25 -11.29
N PHE A 630 -14.29 -0.64 -12.37
CA PHE A 630 -15.75 -0.59 -12.50
C PHE A 630 -16.32 -1.75 -13.30
N THR A 631 -17.64 -1.91 -13.27
CA THR A 631 -18.38 -2.98 -13.96
C THR A 631 -19.40 -2.39 -14.92
N LEU A 632 -19.97 -3.21 -15.82
CA LEU A 632 -20.97 -2.75 -16.78
C LEU A 632 -22.37 -3.26 -16.40
N ARG A 633 -23.27 -2.36 -15.97
CA ARG A 633 -24.56 -2.72 -15.35
C ARG A 633 -25.80 -2.61 -16.26
N GLY A 634 -25.61 -2.44 -17.56
CA GLY A 634 -26.65 -2.32 -18.58
C GLY A 634 -26.85 -0.89 -19.13
N PHE A 635 -27.74 -0.79 -20.12
CA PHE A 635 -28.10 0.50 -20.75
C PHE A 635 -28.73 1.48 -19.74
N VAL A 636 -28.24 2.72 -19.74
CA VAL A 636 -28.56 3.84 -18.84
C VAL A 636 -28.38 3.56 -17.34
N ASN A 637 -27.73 2.46 -16.98
CA ASN A 637 -27.32 2.14 -15.60
C ASN A 637 -25.89 2.65 -15.38
N TRP A 638 -25.75 3.98 -15.35
CA TRP A 638 -24.47 4.68 -15.26
C TRP A 638 -23.70 4.32 -13.99
N GLN A 639 -22.39 4.19 -14.15
CA GLN A 639 -21.39 3.99 -13.12
C GLN A 639 -20.50 5.23 -13.06
N TYR A 640 -19.96 5.48 -11.88
CA TYR A 640 -19.18 6.67 -11.57
C TYR A 640 -17.84 6.22 -10.97
N PRO A 641 -16.93 5.61 -11.76
CA PRO A 641 -15.59 5.29 -11.27
C PRO A 641 -14.88 6.57 -10.82
N VAL A 642 -14.30 6.53 -9.62
CA VAL A 642 -13.50 7.60 -9.03
C VAL A 642 -12.28 7.00 -8.34
N THR A 643 -11.08 7.48 -8.67
CA THR A 643 -9.82 7.04 -8.03
C THR A 643 -9.71 7.55 -6.60
N GLU A 644 -8.74 7.02 -5.85
CA GLU A 644 -8.19 7.76 -4.71
C GLU A 644 -7.45 9.03 -5.17
N PRO A 645 -7.15 9.97 -4.25
CA PRO A 645 -6.33 11.12 -4.56
C PRO A 645 -4.93 10.69 -5.01
N ILE A 646 -4.33 11.48 -5.89
CA ILE A 646 -2.93 11.34 -6.28
C ILE A 646 -2.24 12.71 -6.19
N THR A 647 -1.08 12.71 -5.52
CA THR A 647 -0.21 13.87 -5.42
C THR A 647 0.33 14.25 -6.79
N VAL A 648 -0.01 15.46 -7.25
CA VAL A 648 0.62 16.09 -8.40
C VAL A 648 1.85 16.86 -7.91
N GLY A 649 3.00 16.49 -8.45
CA GLY A 649 4.29 17.05 -8.05
C GLY A 649 4.54 18.49 -8.53
N ALA A 650 5.71 19.02 -8.18
CA ALA A 650 6.17 20.36 -8.57
C ALA A 650 6.40 20.52 -10.09
N ASP A 651 6.36 19.44 -10.87
CA ASP A 651 6.36 19.45 -12.34
C ASP A 651 4.99 19.86 -12.92
N GLY A 652 3.91 19.74 -12.14
CA GLY A 652 2.55 20.11 -12.53
C GLY A 652 2.00 19.25 -13.66
N THR A 653 2.36 17.96 -13.71
CA THR A 653 1.88 17.01 -14.74
C THR A 653 1.18 15.79 -14.15
N ALA A 654 0.19 15.30 -14.89
CA ALA A 654 -0.46 14.02 -14.64
C ALA A 654 -0.84 13.38 -15.97
N THR A 655 -0.95 12.05 -16.03
CA THR A 655 -1.53 11.34 -17.18
C THR A 655 -2.73 10.54 -16.72
N ILE A 656 -3.88 10.80 -17.34
CA ILE A 656 -5.14 10.13 -17.01
C ILE A 656 -5.53 9.16 -18.13
N ARG A 657 -6.10 8.01 -17.78
CA ARG A 657 -6.44 6.94 -18.73
C ARG A 657 -7.78 6.29 -18.41
N ALA A 658 -8.40 5.72 -19.44
CA ALA A 658 -9.33 4.61 -19.33
C ALA A 658 -8.70 3.39 -20.00
N GLU A 659 -8.63 2.28 -19.27
CA GLU A 659 -7.95 1.04 -19.66
C GLU A 659 -8.93 -0.12 -19.54
N LEU A 660 -9.28 -0.73 -20.67
CA LEU A 660 -10.32 -1.76 -20.75
C LEU A 660 -9.81 -3.00 -21.50
N SER A 661 -10.08 -4.16 -20.93
CA SER A 661 -9.89 -5.49 -21.54
C SER A 661 -11.20 -6.26 -21.42
N LEU A 662 -11.84 -6.55 -22.55
CA LEU A 662 -13.25 -6.92 -22.66
C LEU A 662 -13.42 -8.18 -23.49
N SER A 663 -14.34 -9.05 -23.06
CA SER A 663 -14.81 -10.17 -23.84
C SER A 663 -15.63 -9.73 -25.06
N GLY A 664 -15.71 -10.59 -26.07
CA GLY A 664 -16.48 -10.33 -27.28
C GLY A 664 -17.96 -10.07 -27.00
N ASP A 665 -18.54 -9.16 -27.78
CA ASP A 665 -19.89 -8.61 -27.66
C ASP A 665 -20.17 -7.68 -26.47
N ALA A 666 -19.26 -7.56 -25.48
CA ALA A 666 -19.33 -6.50 -24.47
C ALA A 666 -19.27 -5.11 -25.12
N TRP A 667 -20.04 -4.16 -24.60
CA TRP A 667 -20.23 -2.82 -25.18
C TRP A 667 -20.40 -1.76 -24.10
N GLY A 668 -20.15 -0.49 -24.43
CA GLY A 668 -20.43 0.62 -23.53
C GLY A 668 -20.07 2.01 -24.06
N SER A 669 -20.23 3.00 -23.20
CA SER A 669 -19.83 4.39 -23.41
C SER A 669 -19.25 4.98 -22.14
N MET A 670 -18.21 5.82 -22.26
CA MET A 670 -17.67 6.67 -21.21
C MET A 670 -17.73 8.14 -21.60
N ASP A 671 -17.88 9.01 -20.61
CA ASP A 671 -18.14 10.43 -20.76
C ASP A 671 -17.73 11.22 -19.51
N ASN A 672 -17.78 12.55 -19.56
CA ASN A 672 -17.56 13.47 -18.43
C ASN A 672 -16.35 13.11 -17.54
N PHE A 673 -15.17 12.94 -18.13
CA PHE A 673 -13.93 12.76 -17.36
C PHE A 673 -13.60 14.04 -16.57
N ALA A 674 -13.28 13.90 -15.28
CA ALA A 674 -12.86 15.03 -14.46
C ALA A 674 -11.61 14.71 -13.64
N PHE A 675 -10.65 15.63 -13.66
CA PHE A 675 -9.46 15.59 -12.82
C PHE A 675 -9.43 16.89 -12.03
N VAL A 676 -9.71 16.78 -10.74
CA VAL A 676 -10.09 17.89 -9.87
C VAL A 676 -9.18 17.90 -8.65
N GLU A 677 -8.66 19.07 -8.30
CA GLU A 677 -7.87 19.31 -7.09
C GLU A 677 -8.73 19.00 -5.86
N VAL A 678 -8.23 18.16 -4.97
CA VAL A 678 -8.89 17.77 -3.72
C VAL A 678 -8.53 18.81 -2.67
N SER A 679 -9.54 19.54 -2.17
CA SER A 679 -9.38 20.35 -0.97
C SER A 679 -9.33 19.44 0.25
N GLU A 680 -8.31 19.59 1.09
CA GLU A 680 -8.32 19.02 2.44
C GLU A 680 -9.55 19.55 3.20
N GLU A 681 -10.38 18.63 3.72
CA GLU A 681 -11.46 18.97 4.63
C GLU A 681 -10.94 18.89 6.07
N GLU A 682 -11.09 19.96 6.83
CA GLU A 682 -10.73 20.00 8.26
C GLU A 682 -11.44 18.85 9.01
N PRO A 683 -10.72 18.07 9.84
CA PRO A 683 -11.31 16.95 10.56
C PRO A 683 -12.41 17.42 11.49
N ALA A 684 -13.52 16.68 11.54
CA ALA A 684 -14.69 17.08 12.32
C ALA A 684 -14.43 17.01 13.84
N ASP A 685 -14.97 17.98 14.56
CA ASP A 685 -14.92 18.03 16.02
C ASP A 685 -15.89 17.00 16.63
N LEU A 686 -15.32 15.91 17.15
CA LEU A 686 -16.04 14.82 17.78
C LEU A 686 -16.17 14.96 19.32
N GLU A 687 -15.58 15.99 19.95
CA GLU A 687 -15.51 16.11 21.43
C GLU A 687 -16.92 16.12 22.04
N ALA A 688 -17.78 17.01 21.55
CA ALA A 688 -19.16 17.14 22.04
C ALA A 688 -19.99 15.86 21.87
N LEU A 689 -19.74 15.06 20.81
CA LEU A 689 -20.45 13.82 20.58
C LEU A 689 -19.99 12.72 21.56
N ARG A 690 -18.68 12.61 21.79
CA ARG A 690 -18.09 11.67 22.77
C ARG A 690 -18.62 11.96 24.19
N ASP A 691 -18.65 13.22 24.59
CA ASP A 691 -19.20 13.66 25.89
C ASP A 691 -20.68 13.30 26.08
N LEU A 692 -21.49 13.38 25.02
CA LEU A 692 -22.90 13.03 25.07
C LEU A 692 -23.13 11.52 25.10
N VAL A 693 -22.32 10.73 24.38
CA VAL A 693 -22.35 9.26 24.45
C VAL A 693 -22.02 8.80 25.87
N ALA A 694 -20.96 9.33 26.48
CA ALA A 694 -20.61 9.01 27.87
C ALA A 694 -21.73 9.37 28.88
N GLN A 695 -22.44 10.47 28.66
CA GLN A 695 -23.62 10.84 29.46
C GLN A 695 -24.80 9.88 29.26
N ALA A 696 -25.06 9.45 28.02
CA ALA A 696 -26.13 8.53 27.67
C ALA A 696 -25.89 7.10 28.18
N GLU A 697 -24.65 6.62 28.14
CA GLU A 697 -24.26 5.32 28.70
C GLU A 697 -24.34 5.30 30.25
N ALA A 698 -24.20 6.46 30.89
CA ALA A 698 -24.38 6.61 32.34
C ALA A 698 -25.85 6.66 32.80
N VAL A 699 -26.83 6.63 31.90
CA VAL A 699 -28.27 6.68 32.24
C VAL A 699 -28.72 5.41 32.95
N SER A 700 -29.34 5.58 34.13
CA SER A 700 -29.99 4.50 34.89
C SER A 700 -31.27 4.03 34.18
N ARG A 701 -31.14 3.07 33.27
CA ARG A 701 -32.24 2.62 32.39
C ARG A 701 -33.45 2.05 33.12
N GLU A 702 -33.34 1.65 34.39
CA GLU A 702 -34.47 1.13 35.17
C GLU A 702 -35.47 2.22 35.61
N ASP A 703 -35.10 3.50 35.53
CA ASP A 703 -35.93 4.62 35.96
C ASP A 703 -36.86 5.17 34.86
N TYR A 704 -36.67 4.78 33.59
CA TYR A 704 -37.27 5.42 32.41
C TYR A 704 -38.21 4.52 31.59
N THR A 705 -39.11 5.14 30.81
CA THR A 705 -40.07 4.43 29.95
C THR A 705 -39.39 3.75 28.76
N GLU A 706 -39.93 2.60 28.33
CA GLU A 706 -39.42 1.86 27.15
C GLU A 706 -39.42 2.73 25.87
N GLU A 707 -40.39 3.65 25.72
CA GLU A 707 -40.50 4.53 24.55
C GLU A 707 -39.41 5.63 24.53
N SER A 708 -39.11 6.26 25.67
CA SER A 708 -38.05 7.27 25.75
C SER A 708 -36.65 6.64 25.67
N LEU A 709 -36.47 5.45 26.23
CA LEU A 709 -35.24 4.66 26.06
C LEU A 709 -35.03 4.20 24.61
N ALA A 710 -36.08 3.84 23.88
CA ALA A 710 -35.96 3.49 22.47
C ALA A 710 -35.49 4.67 21.61
N SER A 711 -35.90 5.90 21.95
CA SER A 711 -35.38 7.12 21.32
C SER A 711 -33.90 7.36 21.65
N LEU A 712 -33.48 7.10 22.90
CA LEU A 712 -32.08 7.17 23.30
C LEU A 712 -31.22 6.13 22.57
N ASP A 713 -31.70 4.90 22.46
CA ASP A 713 -31.00 3.82 21.74
C ASP A 713 -30.85 4.13 20.24
N ALA A 714 -31.87 4.72 19.61
CA ALA A 714 -31.81 5.18 18.22
C ALA A 714 -30.79 6.32 18.02
N ALA A 715 -30.69 7.25 18.97
CA ALA A 715 -29.70 8.31 18.93
C ALA A 715 -28.27 7.79 19.17
N LEU A 716 -28.10 6.84 20.11
CA LEU A 716 -26.83 6.15 20.35
C LEU A 716 -26.35 5.35 19.14
N MET A 717 -27.26 4.65 18.42
CA MET A 717 -26.90 3.96 17.17
C MET A 717 -26.31 4.92 16.12
N ARG A 718 -26.93 6.09 15.93
CA ARG A 718 -26.41 7.12 15.02
C ARG A 718 -25.09 7.72 15.51
N ALA A 719 -24.97 8.01 16.81
CA ALA A 719 -23.72 8.49 17.39
C ALA A 719 -22.58 7.49 17.18
N ALA A 720 -22.84 6.19 17.39
CA ALA A 720 -21.89 5.12 17.15
C ALA A 720 -21.56 4.92 15.65
N PHE A 721 -22.44 5.28 14.72
CA PHE A 721 -22.13 5.29 13.28
C PHE A 721 -21.16 6.41 12.92
N VAL A 722 -21.42 7.63 13.42
CA VAL A 722 -20.56 8.78 13.19
C VAL A 722 -19.19 8.58 13.85
N LEU A 723 -19.13 8.18 15.12
CA LEU A 723 -17.87 7.94 15.83
C LEU A 723 -17.08 6.73 15.30
N GLY A 724 -17.75 5.78 14.62
CA GLY A 724 -17.12 4.62 13.98
C GLY A 724 -16.79 4.81 12.50
N SER A 725 -16.96 6.02 11.96
CA SER A 725 -16.63 6.39 10.59
C SER A 725 -15.20 6.93 10.51
N ALA A 726 -14.48 6.63 9.41
CA ALA A 726 -13.07 6.98 9.27
C ALA A 726 -12.80 8.50 9.23
N SER A 727 -13.66 9.27 8.55
CA SER A 727 -13.60 10.74 8.53
C SER A 727 -15.00 11.32 8.30
N PRO A 728 -15.87 11.36 9.32
CA PRO A 728 -17.23 11.85 9.17
C PRO A 728 -17.26 13.38 8.99
N GLY A 729 -18.06 13.89 8.05
CA GLY A 729 -18.23 15.33 7.89
C GLY A 729 -18.96 15.98 9.06
N GLN A 730 -18.57 17.22 9.40
CA GLN A 730 -19.09 17.96 10.57
C GLN A 730 -20.63 18.02 10.64
N GLN A 731 -21.34 18.15 9.51
CA GLN A 731 -22.80 18.17 9.50
C GLN A 731 -23.43 16.85 10.00
N SER A 732 -22.77 15.72 9.74
CA SER A 732 -23.19 14.40 10.24
C SER A 732 -22.98 14.31 11.76
N VAL A 733 -21.87 14.89 12.25
CA VAL A 733 -21.57 15.01 13.69
C VAL A 733 -22.57 15.92 14.41
N ASP A 734 -22.75 17.14 13.93
CA ASP A 734 -23.70 18.12 14.49
C ASP A 734 -25.12 17.54 14.56
N GLY A 735 -25.52 16.80 13.51
CA GLY A 735 -26.81 16.14 13.46
C GLY A 735 -26.95 15.00 14.46
N ALA A 736 -25.88 14.24 14.75
CA ALA A 736 -25.87 13.19 15.77
C ALA A 736 -25.86 13.79 17.19
N VAL A 737 -25.07 14.84 17.42
CA VAL A 737 -25.04 15.65 18.66
C VAL A 737 -26.45 16.16 19.00
N GLY A 738 -27.12 16.81 18.05
CA GLY A 738 -28.46 17.36 18.27
C GLY A 738 -29.52 16.29 18.57
N GLN A 739 -29.47 15.14 17.88
CA GLN A 739 -30.40 14.03 18.13
C GLN A 739 -30.16 13.36 19.49
N LEU A 740 -28.90 13.19 19.91
CA LEU A 740 -28.57 12.59 21.20
C LEU A 740 -28.90 13.53 22.37
N GLN A 741 -28.73 14.85 22.19
CA GLN A 741 -29.22 15.86 23.13
C GLN A 741 -30.74 15.81 23.28
N GLU A 742 -31.50 15.81 22.17
CA GLU A 742 -32.97 15.73 22.21
C GLU A 742 -33.46 14.44 22.88
N ALA A 743 -32.81 13.30 22.61
CA ALA A 743 -33.16 12.03 23.23
C ALA A 743 -32.86 12.00 24.74
N LEU A 744 -31.76 12.61 25.20
CA LEU A 744 -31.43 12.77 26.62
C LEU A 744 -32.40 13.70 27.35
N GLU A 745 -32.78 14.83 26.74
CA GLU A 745 -33.77 15.75 27.29
C GLU A 745 -35.19 15.15 27.29
N GLY A 746 -35.48 14.27 26.33
CA GLY A 746 -36.76 13.56 26.16
C GLY A 746 -36.97 12.32 27.04
N LEU A 747 -36.05 12.02 27.96
CA LEU A 747 -36.16 10.86 28.87
C LEU A 747 -37.32 11.01 29.87
N GLU A 748 -38.30 10.09 29.80
CA GLU A 748 -39.49 10.09 30.67
C GLU A 748 -39.39 9.05 31.78
N LEU A 749 -39.59 9.46 33.03
CA LEU A 749 -39.56 8.53 34.19
C LEU A 749 -40.78 7.60 34.22
N ILE A 750 -40.58 6.35 34.67
CA ILE A 750 -41.68 5.42 34.92
C ILE A 750 -42.62 6.00 35.99
N PRO A 751 -43.95 6.11 35.73
CA PRO A 751 -44.89 6.68 36.69
C PRO A 751 -44.94 5.89 38.00
N SER A 752 -44.62 6.55 39.12
CA SER A 752 -44.73 5.95 40.45
C SER A 752 -46.20 5.67 40.81
N GLU A 753 -46.54 4.44 41.21
CA GLU A 753 -47.85 4.06 41.75
C GLU A 753 -48.11 4.69 43.14
N SER A 754 -48.21 6.02 43.22
CA SER A 754 -48.43 6.73 44.48
C SER A 754 -49.15 8.08 44.38
N GLU A 755 -50.21 8.17 43.58
CA GLU A 755 -51.22 9.24 43.75
C GLU A 755 -52.57 8.65 44.22
N PRO A 756 -53.12 9.09 45.38
CA PRO A 756 -54.35 8.52 45.93
C PRO A 756 -55.60 9.07 45.23
N THR A 757 -56.52 8.17 44.86
CA THR A 757 -57.85 8.53 44.36
C THR A 757 -58.63 9.37 45.39
N PRO A 758 -59.14 10.57 45.04
CA PRO A 758 -59.97 11.34 45.95
C PRO A 758 -61.36 10.70 46.14
N GLU A 759 -61.79 10.53 47.40
CA GLU A 759 -63.11 10.01 47.74
C GLU A 759 -64.26 10.95 47.26
N PRO A 760 -65.44 10.39 46.90
CA PRO A 760 -66.58 11.19 46.51
C PRO A 760 -67.29 11.81 47.72
N THR A 761 -67.44 13.14 47.73
CA THR A 761 -68.24 13.86 48.73
C THR A 761 -69.72 13.95 48.33
N ASP A 762 -70.60 13.53 49.24
CA ASP A 762 -72.07 13.58 49.09
C ASP A 762 -72.60 15.03 49.27
N PRO A 763 -73.68 15.47 48.58
CA PRO A 763 -74.04 16.89 48.49
C PRO A 763 -75.26 17.31 49.34
N GLU A 764 -75.30 18.58 49.79
CA GLU A 764 -76.52 19.41 50.04
C GLU A 764 -76.12 20.80 50.62
N PRO A 765 -76.96 21.86 50.59
CA PRO A 765 -77.85 22.30 49.51
C PRO A 765 -77.75 23.83 49.20
N THR A 766 -78.45 24.28 48.15
CA THR A 766 -78.56 25.68 47.64
C THR A 766 -79.35 26.64 48.55
N GLU A 767 -79.06 27.94 48.63
CA GLU A 767 -79.66 29.10 47.88
C GLU A 767 -79.37 30.43 48.65
N PRO A 768 -79.70 31.67 48.19
CA PRO A 768 -79.86 32.26 46.84
C PRO A 768 -79.09 33.65 46.69
N PRO A 769 -79.20 34.43 45.58
CA PRO A 769 -78.25 35.51 45.27
C PRO A 769 -78.71 36.98 45.46
N THR A 770 -77.73 37.88 45.64
CA THR A 770 -77.76 39.36 45.46
C THR A 770 -76.31 39.85 45.24
N GLY A 771 -75.96 40.92 44.53
CA GLY A 771 -76.68 41.98 43.82
C GLY A 771 -75.65 43.01 43.26
N ASP A 772 -76.08 43.88 42.35
CA ASP A 772 -75.25 44.76 41.48
C ASP A 772 -74.93 46.16 42.10
N GLU A 773 -74.13 46.97 41.38
CA GLU A 773 -73.82 48.42 41.53
C GLU A 773 -72.84 48.84 42.67
N GLY A 774 -71.92 49.81 42.53
CA GLY A 774 -71.46 50.60 41.37
C GLY A 774 -70.74 51.94 41.75
N SER A 775 -69.91 52.48 40.83
CA SER A 775 -69.48 53.90 40.66
C SER A 775 -68.53 54.65 41.65
N GLY A 776 -67.82 55.67 41.12
CA GLY A 776 -67.10 56.76 41.83
C GLY A 776 -65.57 56.77 41.59
N ASP A 777 -64.98 57.40 40.55
CA ASP A 777 -64.88 58.82 40.14
C ASP A 777 -63.87 59.71 40.91
N ASP A 778 -63.28 60.66 40.15
CA ASP A 778 -62.62 61.93 40.51
C ASP A 778 -61.11 62.04 40.91
N ASP A 779 -60.29 62.26 39.87
CA ASP A 779 -59.64 63.55 39.51
C ASP A 779 -58.36 64.12 40.22
N ALA A 780 -57.51 64.69 39.35
CA ALA A 780 -56.47 65.73 39.47
C ALA A 780 -55.52 65.89 40.70
N GLY A 781 -54.20 65.89 40.40
CA GLY A 781 -53.44 67.16 40.47
C GLY A 781 -52.19 67.26 41.37
N GLY A 782 -51.01 67.34 40.73
CA GLY A 782 -50.09 68.50 40.89
C GLY A 782 -49.09 68.55 42.06
N ASP A 783 -47.82 68.30 41.73
CA ASP A 783 -46.62 69.12 42.00
C ASP A 783 -46.15 69.44 43.46
N ASP A 784 -44.93 68.97 43.78
CA ASP A 784 -43.68 69.78 43.86
C ASP A 784 -42.76 69.72 45.13
N ILE A 785 -41.45 69.70 44.83
CA ILE A 785 -40.20 70.02 45.58
C ILE A 785 -39.85 69.37 46.96
N GLY A 786 -38.67 68.70 46.95
CA GLY A 786 -37.62 68.81 48.00
C GLY A 786 -37.13 67.46 48.57
N GLY A 787 -35.84 67.13 48.67
CA GLY A 787 -34.60 67.84 48.28
C GLY A 787 -33.39 67.26 49.05
N ASP A 788 -32.19 67.31 48.45
CA ASP A 788 -30.84 67.08 49.02
C ASP A 788 -30.44 65.64 49.46
N ASP A 789 -29.18 65.17 49.37
CA ASP A 789 -28.02 65.45 48.47
C ASP A 789 -26.91 64.37 48.65
N ALA A 790 -25.98 64.27 47.68
CA ALA A 790 -24.64 63.63 47.68
C ALA A 790 -24.52 62.10 47.88
N GLY A 791 -23.70 61.34 47.10
CA GLY A 791 -22.77 61.62 45.99
C GLY A 791 -21.72 60.48 45.91
N GLY A 792 -20.93 60.20 44.86
CA GLY A 792 -20.75 60.65 43.46
C GLY A 792 -19.82 59.61 42.77
N GLY A 793 -19.89 59.35 41.45
CA GLY A 793 -19.10 60.01 40.38
C GLY A 793 -17.77 59.24 40.12
N ASP A 794 -17.25 58.97 38.91
CA ASP A 794 -17.55 59.30 37.50
C ASP A 794 -17.06 58.10 36.64
N ASN A 795 -17.58 57.67 35.47
CA ASN A 795 -18.20 58.24 34.25
C ASN A 795 -17.24 58.50 33.07
N ALA A 796 -17.70 58.20 31.85
CA ALA A 796 -16.96 58.15 30.59
C ALA A 796 -16.96 59.48 29.80
N GLY A 797 -16.20 59.55 28.70
CA GLY A 797 -16.24 60.67 27.76
C GLY A 797 -15.39 60.47 26.49
N ASP A 798 -16.02 60.52 25.33
CA ASP A 798 -15.43 60.54 23.98
C ASP A 798 -15.31 61.99 23.44
N GLY A 799 -14.48 62.23 22.41
CA GLY A 799 -14.72 63.31 21.46
C GLY A 799 -13.56 64.23 21.02
N THR A 800 -13.10 64.00 19.78
CA THR A 800 -12.72 65.02 18.75
C THR A 800 -11.41 65.85 18.84
N GLY A 801 -10.80 66.09 17.66
CA GLY A 801 -9.79 67.13 17.42
C GLY A 801 -9.04 66.97 16.08
N ALA A 802 -8.91 68.04 15.28
CA ALA A 802 -8.27 68.00 13.95
C ALA A 802 -7.38 69.25 13.67
N GLY A 803 -6.36 69.13 12.80
CA GLY A 803 -5.84 70.29 12.04
C GLY A 803 -4.32 70.44 11.78
N SER A 804 -3.95 70.32 10.49
CA SER A 804 -2.95 71.11 9.71
C SER A 804 -1.42 71.06 9.94
N ASP A 805 -0.74 70.71 8.83
CA ASP A 805 0.41 71.36 8.14
C ASP A 805 1.77 71.65 8.84
N ALA A 806 2.86 71.08 8.28
CA ALA A 806 3.98 71.82 7.67
C ALA A 806 5.05 70.88 7.04
N ALA A 807 5.90 71.41 6.15
CA ALA A 807 6.89 70.67 5.36
C ALA A 807 8.36 71.04 5.70
N GLY A 808 9.33 70.24 5.24
CA GLY A 808 10.70 70.72 4.99
C GLY A 808 11.87 69.80 5.40
N ASP A 809 12.43 69.12 4.39
CA ASP A 809 13.85 68.85 4.06
C ASP A 809 14.99 68.88 5.12
N ASP A 810 15.92 67.91 4.97
CA ASP A 810 17.39 67.94 5.18
C ASP A 810 18.01 66.74 5.96
N GLY A 811 18.98 66.06 5.32
CA GLY A 811 20.32 65.93 5.95
C GLY A 811 20.78 64.66 6.71
N ALA A 812 20.91 63.53 6.02
CA ALA A 812 22.07 62.59 6.07
C ALA A 812 22.56 61.85 7.36
N SER A 813 22.87 60.55 7.12
CA SER A 813 23.96 59.70 7.68
C SER A 813 23.73 58.79 8.91
N GLY A 814 24.03 57.48 8.74
CA GLY A 814 24.72 56.67 9.76
C GLY A 814 24.10 55.35 10.26
N SER A 815 24.40 54.23 9.57
CA SER A 815 24.58 52.84 10.08
C SER A 815 23.48 52.05 10.87
N ASP A 816 23.23 50.84 10.35
CA ASP A 816 22.96 49.53 11.00
C ASP A 816 21.75 49.32 11.95
N PHE A 817 20.71 48.60 11.48
CA PHE A 817 20.44 47.17 11.79
C PHE A 817 19.17 46.68 11.03
N ALA A 818 18.99 45.36 10.91
CA ALA A 818 17.96 44.64 10.10
C ALA A 818 16.61 44.44 10.85
N PRO A 819 15.57 43.75 10.31
CA PRO A 819 15.38 43.16 8.97
C PRO A 819 14.06 43.60 8.26
N GLY A 820 13.87 43.15 7.01
CA GLY A 820 12.63 43.28 6.24
C GLY A 820 12.44 42.09 5.30
N GLY A 821 11.18 41.65 5.12
CA GLY A 821 10.85 40.38 4.45
C GLY A 821 11.24 40.28 2.98
N LEU A 822 11.46 39.04 2.54
CA LEU A 822 11.84 38.67 1.16
C LEU A 822 10.59 38.45 0.29
N PRO A 823 10.53 39.04 -0.91
CA PRO A 823 9.63 38.60 -1.97
C PRO A 823 10.33 37.67 -2.97
N ASN A 824 9.53 36.75 -3.52
CA ASN A 824 9.74 35.93 -4.72
C ASN A 824 10.80 36.40 -5.73
N THR A 825 11.63 35.47 -6.22
CA THR A 825 11.62 35.10 -7.66
C THR A 825 12.50 33.87 -7.94
N GLY A 826 11.88 32.76 -8.36
CA GLY A 826 12.57 31.71 -9.10
C GLY A 826 12.94 32.19 -10.49
N ALA A 827 14.16 32.73 -10.67
CA ALA A 827 14.64 33.22 -11.96
C ALA A 827 16.17 33.32 -12.06
N GLN A 828 16.92 32.21 -11.90
CA GLN A 828 18.29 32.09 -12.45
C GLN A 828 18.97 30.69 -12.45
N VAL A 829 18.36 29.65 -13.03
CA VAL A 829 19.14 28.50 -13.60
C VAL A 829 18.59 28.09 -14.97
N LEU A 830 18.52 29.06 -15.91
CA LEU A 830 18.08 28.79 -17.29
C LEU A 830 19.00 29.45 -18.33
N THR A 831 20.30 29.17 -18.23
CA THR A 831 21.29 29.46 -19.27
C THR A 831 22.39 28.40 -19.33
N TRP A 832 22.09 27.23 -19.89
CA TRP A 832 23.04 26.43 -20.69
C TRP A 832 22.37 25.45 -21.69
N ALA A 833 21.08 25.15 -21.55
CA ALA A 833 20.29 24.35 -22.50
C ALA A 833 19.97 25.05 -23.86
N ALA A 834 20.74 26.05 -24.28
CA ALA A 834 20.49 26.87 -25.46
C ALA A 834 21.58 26.77 -26.56
N VAL A 835 22.44 25.74 -26.51
CA VAL A 835 23.51 25.53 -27.52
C VAL A 835 23.37 24.21 -28.30
N ALA A 836 22.67 23.19 -27.77
CA ALA A 836 22.45 21.92 -28.49
C ALA A 836 21.48 22.07 -29.69
N ALA A 837 20.49 22.95 -29.62
CA ALA A 837 19.45 23.11 -30.64
C ALA A 837 19.90 23.82 -31.94
N ILE A 838 21.16 24.28 -32.04
CA ILE A 838 21.67 25.03 -33.21
C ILE A 838 22.62 24.20 -34.10
N LEU A 839 23.01 22.98 -33.69
CA LEU A 839 23.90 22.11 -34.50
C LEU A 839 23.22 20.94 -35.24
N LEU A 840 21.92 20.72 -35.06
CA LEU A 840 21.15 19.76 -35.88
C LEU A 840 20.39 20.42 -37.05
N GLY A 841 20.41 21.76 -37.17
CA GLY A 841 19.73 22.51 -38.23
C GLY A 841 20.48 22.64 -39.57
N LEU A 842 21.67 22.05 -39.73
CA LEU A 842 22.52 22.21 -40.93
C LEU A 842 22.94 20.89 -41.62
N GLY A 843 22.40 19.75 -41.20
CA GLY A 843 22.71 18.43 -41.79
C GLY A 843 21.81 17.99 -42.96
N ALA A 844 20.62 18.57 -43.11
CA ALA A 844 19.54 18.02 -43.96
C ALA A 844 19.26 18.80 -45.26
N LEU A 845 20.29 19.36 -45.91
CA LEU A 845 20.13 20.01 -47.23
C LEU A 845 21.21 19.60 -48.25
N ALA A 846 21.37 18.29 -48.45
CA ALA A 846 21.99 17.75 -49.65
C ALA A 846 21.33 16.42 -50.08
N LEU A 847 21.20 16.24 -51.39
CA LEU A 847 20.89 14.96 -52.07
C LEU A 847 19.46 14.40 -51.94
N PHE A 848 18.51 15.09 -52.58
CA PHE A 848 17.61 14.36 -53.50
C PHE A 848 17.50 15.07 -54.86
N THR A 849 18.29 14.62 -55.84
CA THR A 849 18.01 14.93 -57.26
C THR A 849 18.43 13.79 -58.20
N VAL A 850 17.40 13.20 -58.85
CA VAL A 850 17.40 12.85 -60.28
C VAL A 850 18.00 11.49 -60.73
N ARG A 851 17.05 10.56 -60.97
CA ARG A 851 16.89 9.64 -62.14
C ARG A 851 17.47 8.22 -62.17
N ARG A 852 16.50 7.29 -62.08
CA ARG A 852 16.06 6.31 -63.11
C ARG A 852 17.07 5.30 -63.70
N ARG A 853 16.70 4.03 -63.47
CA ARG A 853 16.63 2.89 -64.44
C ARG A 853 17.92 2.47 -65.16
N SER A 854 18.33 1.23 -64.89
CA SER A 854 18.47 0.20 -65.94
C SER A 854 18.24 -1.19 -65.34
N GLY A 855 17.57 -2.06 -66.11
CA GLY A 855 17.24 -3.44 -65.72
C GLY A 855 18.35 -4.46 -66.01
N PRO A 856 18.08 -5.75 -65.77
CA PRO A 856 19.11 -6.77 -65.47
C PRO A 856 19.64 -7.51 -66.69
N ARG A 857 20.78 -8.22 -66.52
CA ARG A 857 21.13 -9.41 -67.30
C ARG A 857 21.96 -10.43 -66.50
N SER A 858 21.62 -11.70 -66.75
CA SER A 858 22.31 -12.97 -66.47
C SER A 858 22.71 -13.24 -65.02
#